data_AF-G0MSU9-F1
#
_entry.id   AF-G0MSU9-F1
#
_cell.length_a   1.000
_cell.length_b   1.000
_cell.length_c   1.000
_cell.angle_alpha   90.00
_cell.angle_beta   90.00
_cell.angle_gamma   90.00
#
_symmetry.space_group_name_H-M   'P 1'
#
loop_
_entity.id
_entity.type
_entity.pdbx_description
1 polymer ?
#
loop_
_entity_poly.entity_id
_entity_poly.type
_entity_poly.pdbx_seq_one_letter_code
_entity_poly.pdbx_strand_id
1 'polypeptide(L)'
;MSRIPPPNGRFDGVSGFPASTARPNPEDERPDFDAEPTVDMAATLLTDSQEVQVSHSLVTDEVVFRMEKYNEKLADLVTRLEAAMKELRDEPPPPMHLRVEHCNVISFIVTVSELFMFVADTSKKELTNVPCQLIDKMDEWLPSLHLTKQYGHAELYHFAQLLEFRDEVMECLQQYYRIKRPMERNDRVVKPRKEFVRYTGYDGEWLCGSILSGPYYLNCARYACSSALQQQTIQILRGEVMAAYYEMDVRATSLIRLPPPYLPRDPRILMECMESRAQVYRRVSLRYNDAVRQHANGTPMELFHRVYINLAQLQADIRKKKKSAADMMLRADHNTTRACSVVIATMASVEAILLIIHKAYALYVDQKHGMYGYGFPMDVARAAAKVFLETSVDKCRSPELPELIQVALSELREEAHRAVRTNFVDLEKKCELQYTGIVEIEIDQDENQFPYNVESDEFPKEINMRAEYLVKNLYLEEMEIRRLKLQLAKVKRAMHGWPDPNIPFVLNACRLGVISFQSNFEDVMHCSILYKIHRQVRQDRHIMHPDYKFGVELLKGLHKIIEDTDCVPSSAELTHEIVTMLKASFGEQVIDGSDASDYANEIVDAVKTEIAVCDLRKSHTNQLQTAATAKRIAEIADQAFLTFIQEVTAPKKEEVYVEEDTPDSCSSSTSSLVNLTPGDMEAHMANMALLFQSLTINSDEEEEGEDCHRCPHVCHHCSEVPEVVIEAFLGNVIGVDLGPLGDHPLYNVPLD
;
A
#
# COMPACT_ATOMS: atom_id res chain seq x y z
N MET A 1 53.73 -37.06 -34.72
CA MET A 1 54.43 -36.29 -35.79
C MET A 1 54.07 -34.82 -35.57
N SER A 2 54.91 -33.79 -35.52
CA SER A 2 56.39 -33.59 -35.52
C SER A 2 56.63 -32.07 -35.29
N ARG A 3 57.68 -31.47 -34.71
CA ARG A 3 58.96 -31.83 -34.03
C ARG A 3 59.27 -30.66 -33.04
N ILE A 4 59.75 -30.86 -31.81
CA ILE A 4 61.16 -30.98 -31.33
C ILE A 4 61.99 -29.66 -31.42
N PRO A 5 62.73 -29.24 -30.34
CA PRO A 5 62.54 -27.88 -29.79
C PRO A 5 63.76 -26.88 -29.73
N PRO A 6 64.54 -26.66 -28.64
CA PRO A 6 64.97 -25.30 -28.25
C PRO A 6 66.52 -25.15 -28.18
N PRO A 7 67.04 -24.06 -27.57
CA PRO A 7 68.34 -24.10 -26.89
C PRO A 7 68.30 -23.64 -25.42
N ASN A 8 69.07 -24.33 -24.58
CA ASN A 8 69.44 -23.89 -23.23
C ASN A 8 70.63 -22.92 -23.29
N GLY A 9 70.79 -22.08 -22.26
CA GLY A 9 72.01 -21.31 -22.00
C GLY A 9 72.41 -21.36 -20.52
N ARG A 10 73.46 -22.14 -20.21
CA ARG A 10 74.22 -22.08 -18.95
C ARG A 10 75.70 -22.16 -19.29
N PHE A 11 76.53 -21.35 -18.65
CA PHE A 11 77.98 -21.49 -18.62
C PHE A 11 78.52 -20.85 -17.33
N ASP A 12 79.54 -21.46 -16.74
CA ASP A 12 80.11 -21.08 -15.44
C ASP A 12 81.26 -20.05 -15.58
N GLY A 13 81.54 -19.28 -14.52
CA GLY A 13 82.63 -18.30 -14.47
C GLY A 13 83.07 -17.99 -13.04
N VAL A 14 84.35 -18.19 -12.71
CA VAL A 14 84.87 -18.36 -11.33
C VAL A 14 85.82 -17.23 -10.90
N SER A 15 85.77 -16.88 -9.60
CA SER A 15 86.78 -16.18 -8.76
C SER A 15 87.02 -14.66 -8.90
N GLY A 16 87.33 -14.00 -7.75
CA GLY A 16 87.87 -12.62 -7.72
C GLY A 16 87.64 -11.77 -6.45
N PHE A 17 88.34 -12.04 -5.34
CA PHE A 17 88.58 -11.08 -4.22
C PHE A 17 89.96 -10.38 -4.44
N PRO A 18 90.36 -9.25 -3.78
CA PRO A 18 89.95 -8.80 -2.43
C PRO A 18 89.85 -7.26 -2.13
N ALA A 19 89.45 -6.97 -0.88
CA ALA A 19 89.93 -5.88 0.03
C ALA A 19 89.38 -4.43 0.02
N SER A 20 89.20 -3.91 1.26
CA SER A 20 89.17 -2.48 1.71
C SER A 20 87.94 -1.59 1.33
N THR A 21 87.37 -0.70 2.17
CA THR A 21 87.55 -0.39 3.62
C THR A 21 86.34 0.44 4.16
N ALA A 22 86.05 0.37 5.48
CA ALA A 22 85.18 1.28 6.28
C ALA A 22 83.66 1.34 5.90
N ARG A 23 82.70 0.91 6.74
CA ARG A 23 82.17 1.45 8.03
C ARG A 23 81.30 2.72 7.90
N PRO A 24 80.26 2.91 8.75
CA PRO A 24 79.32 1.90 9.30
C PRO A 24 77.84 2.38 9.37
N ASN A 25 76.86 1.48 9.50
CA ASN A 25 75.65 1.70 10.34
C ASN A 25 74.86 0.38 10.55
N PRO A 26 73.99 0.29 11.57
CA PRO A 26 73.19 -0.90 11.86
C PRO A 26 71.75 -0.80 11.29
N GLU A 27 71.35 -1.81 10.52
CA GLU A 27 69.94 -2.13 10.24
C GLU A 27 69.76 -3.63 10.50
N ASP A 28 69.18 -3.99 11.65
CA ASP A 28 68.90 -5.38 12.00
C ASP A 28 67.70 -5.48 12.97
N GLU A 29 66.55 -5.00 12.50
CA GLU A 29 65.23 -5.32 13.08
C GLU A 29 64.18 -5.24 11.96
N ARG A 30 63.98 -6.35 11.25
CA ARG A 30 62.89 -6.50 10.29
C ARG A 30 61.63 -7.00 11.02
N PRO A 31 60.49 -6.30 10.93
CA PRO A 31 59.19 -6.94 11.14
C PRO A 31 58.91 -7.88 9.97
N ASP A 32 58.43 -9.10 10.25
CA ASP A 32 58.02 -10.04 9.20
C ASP A 32 56.77 -9.52 8.46
N PHE A 33 56.97 -9.11 7.21
CA PHE A 33 55.92 -8.54 6.35
C PHE A 33 55.17 -9.62 5.55
N ASP A 34 54.79 -10.71 6.22
CA ASP A 34 54.01 -11.83 5.66
C ASP A 34 52.80 -12.18 6.55
N ALA A 35 52.13 -11.15 7.08
CA ALA A 35 50.79 -11.28 7.65
C ALA A 35 49.75 -11.11 6.54
N GLU A 36 49.12 -12.20 6.09
CA GLU A 36 47.90 -12.11 5.29
C GLU A 36 46.85 -11.29 6.06
N PRO A 37 46.20 -10.29 5.44
CA PRO A 37 45.18 -9.51 6.12
C PRO A 37 44.04 -10.43 6.53
N THR A 38 43.76 -10.50 7.84
CA THR A 38 42.61 -11.24 8.36
C THR A 38 41.33 -10.76 7.70
N VAL A 39 40.29 -11.60 7.67
CA VAL A 39 39.03 -11.29 6.96
C VAL A 39 38.45 -9.94 7.39
N ASP A 40 38.55 -9.56 8.66
CA ASP A 40 38.17 -8.24 9.18
C ASP A 40 39.05 -7.09 8.67
N MET A 41 40.38 -7.25 8.58
CA MET A 41 41.26 -6.24 7.97
C MET A 41 40.99 -6.07 6.47
N ALA A 42 40.80 -7.17 5.75
CA ALA A 42 40.46 -7.13 4.33
C ALA A 42 39.10 -6.46 4.09
N ALA A 43 38.09 -6.78 4.92
CA ALA A 43 36.79 -6.14 4.87
C ALA A 43 36.86 -4.64 5.20
N THR A 44 37.65 -4.25 6.22
CA THR A 44 37.84 -2.85 6.62
C THR A 44 38.50 -2.03 5.50
N LEU A 45 39.60 -2.53 4.92
CA LEU A 45 40.28 -1.89 3.79
C LEU A 45 39.38 -1.80 2.54
N LEU A 46 38.47 -2.77 2.33
CA LEU A 46 37.47 -2.70 1.26
C LEU A 46 36.39 -1.64 1.55
N THR A 47 35.91 -1.50 2.78
CA THR A 47 34.99 -0.40 3.13
C THR A 47 35.66 0.95 3.02
N ASP A 48 36.89 1.11 3.54
CA ASP A 48 37.66 2.37 3.47
C ASP A 48 37.90 2.78 2.01
N SER A 49 38.34 1.86 1.16
CA SER A 49 38.55 2.09 -0.28
C SER A 49 37.26 2.52 -0.99
N GLN A 50 36.14 1.87 -0.69
CA GLN A 50 34.84 2.27 -1.26
C GLN A 50 34.30 3.59 -0.66
N GLU A 51 34.63 3.94 0.58
CA GLU A 51 34.27 5.25 1.15
C GLU A 51 35.09 6.37 0.53
N VAL A 52 36.39 6.16 0.30
CA VAL A 52 37.25 7.07 -0.46
C VAL A 52 36.76 7.24 -1.90
N GLN A 53 36.35 6.17 -2.60
CA GLN A 53 35.80 6.28 -3.96
C GLN A 53 34.51 7.12 -4.02
N VAL A 54 33.55 6.85 -3.12
CA VAL A 54 32.28 7.60 -3.06
C VAL A 54 32.53 9.04 -2.61
N SER A 55 33.53 9.27 -1.75
CA SER A 55 33.95 10.63 -1.39
C SER A 55 34.51 11.38 -2.59
N HIS A 56 35.34 10.72 -3.41
CA HIS A 56 35.89 11.32 -4.60
C HIS A 56 34.81 11.62 -5.65
N SER A 57 33.82 10.74 -5.85
CA SER A 57 32.72 11.02 -6.78
C SER A 57 31.87 12.20 -6.29
N LEU A 58 31.45 12.23 -5.03
CA LEU A 58 30.65 13.33 -4.47
C LEU A 58 31.38 14.69 -4.52
N VAL A 59 32.70 14.72 -4.29
CA VAL A 59 33.52 15.94 -4.45
C VAL A 59 33.69 16.31 -5.94
N THR A 60 33.72 15.34 -6.84
CA THR A 60 33.74 15.61 -8.29
C THR A 60 32.41 16.20 -8.75
N ASP A 61 31.28 15.63 -8.31
CA ASP A 61 29.93 16.13 -8.59
C ASP A 61 29.75 17.56 -8.05
N GLU A 62 30.23 17.85 -6.83
CA GLU A 62 30.27 19.21 -6.26
C GLU A 62 31.03 20.22 -7.13
N VAL A 63 32.14 19.80 -7.76
CA VAL A 63 32.95 20.65 -8.65
C VAL A 63 32.25 20.84 -9.99
N VAL A 64 31.72 19.77 -10.60
CA VAL A 64 30.94 19.80 -11.85
C VAL A 64 29.71 20.69 -11.68
N PHE A 65 28.92 20.50 -10.62
CA PHE A 65 27.72 21.27 -10.32
C PHE A 65 27.98 22.79 -10.32
N ARG A 66 29.13 23.21 -9.77
CA ARG A 66 29.56 24.61 -9.71
C ARG A 66 30.16 25.12 -11.03
N MET A 67 30.98 24.30 -11.71
CA MET A 67 31.65 24.68 -12.95
C MET A 67 30.69 24.79 -14.15
N GLU A 68 29.74 23.87 -14.24
CA GLU A 68 28.74 23.79 -15.33
C GLU A 68 27.43 24.51 -14.98
N LYS A 69 27.39 25.22 -13.83
CA LYS A 69 26.29 26.10 -13.40
C LYS A 69 24.95 25.37 -13.27
N TYR A 70 24.92 24.18 -12.64
CA TYR A 70 23.70 23.40 -12.48
C TYR A 70 22.59 24.12 -11.69
N ASN A 71 22.92 25.11 -10.84
CA ASN A 71 21.94 26.04 -10.26
C ASN A 71 21.15 26.85 -11.31
N GLU A 72 21.82 27.29 -12.39
CA GLU A 72 21.17 28.04 -13.48
C GLU A 72 20.33 27.09 -14.34
N LYS A 73 20.84 25.88 -14.63
CA LYS A 73 20.09 24.82 -15.33
C LYS A 73 18.83 24.40 -14.56
N LEU A 74 18.94 24.20 -13.24
CA LEU A 74 17.82 23.86 -12.36
C LEU A 74 16.73 24.94 -12.37
N ALA A 75 17.11 26.22 -12.26
CA ALA A 75 16.15 27.33 -12.29
C ALA A 75 15.45 27.49 -13.67
N ASP A 76 16.18 27.30 -14.76
CA ASP A 76 15.63 27.28 -16.13
C ASP A 76 14.65 26.12 -16.33
N LEU A 77 15.02 24.89 -15.93
CA LEU A 77 14.13 23.72 -16.00
C LEU A 77 12.84 23.90 -15.18
N VAL A 78 12.93 24.45 -13.96
CA VAL A 78 11.74 24.80 -13.15
C VAL A 78 10.86 25.80 -13.89
N THR A 79 11.44 26.88 -14.42
CA THR A 79 10.72 27.92 -15.17
C THR A 79 10.01 27.35 -16.41
N ARG A 80 10.66 26.43 -17.13
CA ARG A 80 10.08 25.74 -18.31
C ARG A 80 8.92 24.81 -17.92
N LEU A 81 9.01 24.09 -16.80
CA LEU A 81 7.95 23.19 -16.34
C LEU A 81 6.75 23.97 -15.78
N GLU A 82 6.98 25.07 -15.04
CA GLU A 82 5.92 25.99 -14.64
C GLU A 82 5.21 26.61 -15.85
N ALA A 83 5.96 27.00 -16.90
CA ALA A 83 5.39 27.46 -18.16
C ALA A 83 4.55 26.36 -18.85
N ALA A 84 5.07 25.15 -18.98
CA ALA A 84 4.36 24.02 -19.60
C ALA A 84 3.07 23.66 -18.84
N MET A 85 3.11 23.63 -17.50
CA MET A 85 1.93 23.43 -16.64
C MET A 85 0.92 24.58 -16.77
N LYS A 86 1.36 25.82 -16.95
CA LYS A 86 0.48 26.96 -17.18
C LYS A 86 -0.20 26.88 -18.55
N GLU A 87 0.58 26.68 -19.62
CA GLU A 87 0.05 26.51 -20.98
C GLU A 87 -1.05 25.44 -20.99
N LEU A 88 -0.80 24.28 -20.36
CA LEU A 88 -1.73 23.15 -20.28
C LEU A 88 -3.07 23.48 -19.57
N ARG A 89 -3.10 24.52 -18.72
CA ARG A 89 -4.32 25.03 -18.06
C ARG A 89 -5.02 26.14 -18.85
N ASP A 90 -4.27 26.85 -19.69
CA ASP A 90 -4.77 27.94 -20.55
C ASP A 90 -5.11 27.48 -21.98
N GLU A 91 -4.75 26.25 -22.36
CA GLU A 91 -5.03 25.63 -23.65
C GLU A 91 -6.55 25.42 -23.87
N PRO A 92 -7.10 25.71 -25.08
CA PRO A 92 -8.51 25.47 -25.34
C PRO A 92 -8.85 23.97 -25.25
N PRO A 93 -10.02 23.61 -24.70
CA PRO A 93 -10.39 22.22 -24.47
C PRO A 93 -10.44 21.44 -25.79
N PRO A 94 -9.84 20.23 -25.85
CA PRO A 94 -9.73 19.50 -27.10
C PRO A 94 -11.10 19.05 -27.64
N PRO A 95 -11.14 18.64 -28.93
CA PRO A 95 -12.32 18.04 -29.55
C PRO A 95 -12.96 16.98 -28.65
N MET A 96 -14.29 16.91 -28.63
CA MET A 96 -15.07 16.10 -27.69
C MET A 96 -14.60 14.63 -27.57
N HIS A 97 -14.10 14.06 -28.66
CA HIS A 97 -13.63 12.67 -28.76
C HIS A 97 -12.17 12.44 -28.33
N LEU A 98 -11.43 13.49 -27.93
CA LEU A 98 -10.05 13.43 -27.43
C LEU A 98 -9.92 13.89 -25.97
N ARG A 99 -11.05 14.21 -25.31
CA ARG A 99 -11.06 14.80 -23.96
C ARG A 99 -10.57 13.83 -22.88
N VAL A 100 -10.72 12.52 -23.07
CA VAL A 100 -10.27 11.50 -22.11
C VAL A 100 -8.77 11.23 -22.25
N GLU A 101 -8.26 11.14 -23.48
CA GLU A 101 -6.83 11.02 -23.76
C GLU A 101 -6.06 12.21 -23.18
N HIS A 102 -6.61 13.42 -23.31
CA HIS A 102 -6.05 14.64 -22.72
C HIS A 102 -6.02 14.61 -21.17
N CYS A 103 -6.92 13.88 -20.50
CA CYS A 103 -6.84 13.66 -19.05
C CYS A 103 -5.59 12.85 -18.65
N ASN A 104 -5.18 11.90 -19.49
CA ASN A 104 -3.95 11.13 -19.31
C ASN A 104 -2.72 12.01 -19.56
N VAL A 105 -2.75 12.86 -20.60
CA VAL A 105 -1.69 13.86 -20.87
C VAL A 105 -1.52 14.82 -19.70
N ILE A 106 -2.61 15.35 -19.13
CA ILE A 106 -2.57 16.19 -17.92
C ILE A 106 -1.94 15.44 -16.75
N SER A 107 -2.39 14.21 -16.49
CA SER A 107 -1.86 13.39 -15.39
C SER A 107 -0.35 13.16 -15.54
N PHE A 108 0.11 12.79 -16.75
CA PHE A 108 1.51 12.52 -17.04
C PHE A 108 2.40 13.77 -16.87
N ILE A 109 2.03 14.90 -17.49
CA ILE A 109 2.84 16.13 -17.44
C ILE A 109 2.95 16.65 -16.00
N VAL A 110 1.84 16.65 -15.25
CA VAL A 110 1.84 17.14 -13.87
C VAL A 110 2.63 16.22 -12.94
N THR A 111 2.53 14.89 -13.09
CA THR A 111 3.33 13.96 -12.28
C THR A 111 4.83 14.13 -12.51
N VAL A 112 5.30 14.28 -13.77
CA VAL A 112 6.72 14.60 -14.04
C VAL A 112 7.13 15.91 -13.37
N SER A 113 6.30 16.93 -13.50
CA SER A 113 6.58 18.26 -12.96
C SER A 113 6.74 18.24 -11.45
N GLU A 114 5.83 17.56 -10.73
CA GLU A 114 5.88 17.46 -9.26
C GLU A 114 7.04 16.58 -8.76
N LEU A 115 7.36 15.48 -9.45
CA LEU A 115 8.56 14.67 -9.16
C LEU A 115 9.84 15.52 -9.23
N PHE A 116 9.94 16.41 -10.22
CA PHE A 116 11.08 17.32 -10.34
C PHE A 116 11.05 18.49 -9.34
N MET A 117 9.90 19.11 -9.11
CA MET A 117 9.78 20.17 -8.11
C MET A 117 10.19 19.68 -6.72
N PHE A 118 9.92 18.41 -6.38
CA PHE A 118 10.39 17.78 -5.14
C PHE A 118 11.94 17.64 -5.07
N VAL A 119 12.63 17.51 -6.21
CA VAL A 119 14.10 17.56 -6.28
C VAL A 119 14.60 18.99 -6.07
N ALA A 120 14.01 19.95 -6.78
CA ALA A 120 14.37 21.37 -6.72
C ALA A 120 14.17 21.95 -5.30
N ASP A 121 13.01 21.69 -4.68
CA ASP A 121 12.74 22.11 -3.31
C ASP A 121 13.64 21.39 -2.29
N THR A 122 14.10 20.16 -2.55
CA THR A 122 15.09 19.52 -1.66
C THR A 122 16.43 20.26 -1.67
N SER A 123 16.94 20.63 -2.85
CA SER A 123 18.15 21.46 -2.99
C SER A 123 18.03 22.77 -2.20
N LYS A 124 16.89 23.44 -2.35
CA LYS A 124 16.56 24.72 -1.71
C LYS A 124 16.36 24.63 -0.19
N LYS A 125 15.74 23.55 0.32
CA LYS A 125 15.42 23.38 1.76
C LYS A 125 16.59 22.85 2.58
N GLU A 126 17.40 21.96 2.00
CA GLU A 126 18.62 21.45 2.64
C GLU A 126 19.86 22.33 2.34
N LEU A 127 19.70 23.39 1.54
CA LEU A 127 20.75 24.36 1.15
C LEU A 127 21.99 23.68 0.53
N THR A 128 21.75 22.70 -0.35
CA THR A 128 22.77 21.77 -0.86
C THR A 128 22.62 21.53 -2.37
N ASN A 129 23.71 21.11 -3.00
CA ASN A 129 23.71 20.71 -4.41
C ASN A 129 23.14 19.28 -4.53
N VAL A 130 22.03 19.12 -5.24
CA VAL A 130 21.48 17.80 -5.64
C VAL A 130 22.31 17.17 -6.78
N PRO A 131 22.27 15.84 -7.00
CA PRO A 131 23.11 15.19 -8.00
C PRO A 131 22.86 15.69 -9.43
N CYS A 132 23.92 16.06 -10.15
CA CYS A 132 23.87 16.56 -11.53
C CYS A 132 23.08 15.65 -12.47
N GLN A 133 23.32 14.34 -12.37
CA GLN A 133 22.69 13.30 -13.20
C GLN A 133 21.16 13.36 -13.18
N LEU A 134 20.55 13.79 -12.08
CA LEU A 134 19.10 13.90 -11.94
C LEU A 134 18.53 15.17 -12.59
N ILE A 135 19.34 16.23 -12.70
CA ILE A 135 19.02 17.45 -13.44
C ILE A 135 19.19 17.19 -14.95
N ASP A 136 20.20 16.42 -15.35
CA ASP A 136 20.44 16.09 -16.77
C ASP A 136 19.36 15.21 -17.35
N LYS A 137 18.96 14.14 -16.65
CA LYS A 137 17.83 13.30 -17.07
C LYS A 137 16.53 14.11 -17.23
N MET A 138 16.32 15.14 -16.43
CA MET A 138 15.14 15.99 -16.57
C MET A 138 15.17 16.90 -17.81
N ASP A 139 16.36 17.27 -18.28
CA ASP A 139 16.56 17.92 -19.58
C ASP A 139 16.28 16.92 -20.73
N GLU A 140 16.69 15.66 -20.57
CA GLU A 140 16.38 14.54 -21.49
C GLU A 140 14.88 14.16 -21.52
N TRP A 141 14.14 14.39 -20.43
CA TRP A 141 12.70 14.16 -20.33
C TRP A 141 11.84 15.27 -20.95
N LEU A 142 12.34 16.51 -21.07
CA LEU A 142 11.60 17.63 -21.68
C LEU A 142 11.10 17.34 -23.11
N PRO A 143 11.90 16.76 -24.03
CA PRO A 143 11.42 16.34 -25.35
C PRO A 143 10.22 15.38 -25.29
N SER A 144 10.23 14.40 -24.39
CA SER A 144 9.12 13.45 -24.22
C SER A 144 7.83 14.17 -23.83
N LEU A 145 7.89 15.08 -22.84
CA LEU A 145 6.74 15.92 -22.45
C LEU A 145 6.16 16.71 -23.63
N HIS A 146 7.02 17.30 -24.46
CA HIS A 146 6.60 18.06 -25.65
C HIS A 146 5.94 17.17 -26.70
N LEU A 147 6.46 15.96 -26.93
CA LEU A 147 5.88 15.00 -27.89
C LEU A 147 4.53 14.49 -27.40
N THR A 148 4.40 14.09 -26.13
CA THR A 148 3.12 13.65 -25.52
C THR A 148 2.06 14.76 -25.58
N LYS A 149 2.45 16.02 -25.34
CA LYS A 149 1.59 17.19 -25.52
C LYS A 149 1.20 17.40 -26.99
N GLN A 150 2.17 17.39 -27.91
CA GLN A 150 1.96 17.64 -29.34
C GLN A 150 1.05 16.59 -30.01
N TYR A 151 1.17 15.32 -29.63
CA TYR A 151 0.31 14.24 -30.14
C TYR A 151 -1.01 14.09 -29.37
N GLY A 152 -1.17 14.79 -28.23
CA GLY A 152 -2.40 14.77 -27.43
C GLY A 152 -2.72 13.41 -26.79
N HIS A 153 -1.73 12.52 -26.65
CA HIS A 153 -1.94 11.14 -26.18
C HIS A 153 -0.78 10.67 -25.29
N ALA A 154 -1.12 9.99 -24.19
CA ALA A 154 -0.17 9.37 -23.26
C ALA A 154 -0.51 7.88 -23.08
N GLU A 155 0.48 7.01 -23.33
CA GLU A 155 0.35 5.55 -23.30
C GLU A 155 0.95 4.93 -22.02
N LEU A 156 0.63 3.66 -21.76
CA LEU A 156 1.12 2.87 -20.62
C LEU A 156 2.65 2.94 -20.42
N TYR A 157 3.45 2.93 -21.50
CA TYR A 157 4.91 3.00 -21.36
C TYR A 157 5.39 4.34 -20.78
N HIS A 158 4.69 5.44 -21.05
CA HIS A 158 5.02 6.76 -20.48
C HIS A 158 4.88 6.74 -18.95
N PHE A 159 3.78 6.18 -18.44
CA PHE A 159 3.54 6.04 -17.00
C PHE A 159 4.48 5.02 -16.35
N ALA A 160 4.87 3.95 -17.05
CA ALA A 160 5.86 2.98 -16.55
C ALA A 160 7.25 3.63 -16.39
N GLN A 161 7.67 4.45 -17.37
CA GLN A 161 8.90 5.25 -17.30
C GLN A 161 8.84 6.32 -16.18
N LEU A 162 7.65 6.79 -15.77
CA LEU A 162 7.55 7.66 -14.58
C LEU A 162 7.89 6.93 -13.28
N LEU A 163 7.61 5.62 -13.18
CA LEU A 163 8.05 4.83 -12.03
C LEU A 163 9.57 4.60 -12.03
N GLU A 164 10.19 4.54 -13.20
CA GLU A 164 11.65 4.51 -13.37
C GLU A 164 12.27 5.83 -12.91
N PHE A 165 11.79 6.96 -13.43
CA PHE A 165 12.27 8.27 -12.99
C PHE A 165 12.02 8.52 -11.48
N ARG A 166 10.86 8.13 -10.94
CA ARG A 166 10.58 8.17 -9.49
C ARG A 166 11.56 7.31 -8.70
N ASP A 167 11.86 6.09 -9.16
CA ASP A 167 12.82 5.22 -8.48
C ASP A 167 14.23 5.84 -8.42
N GLU A 168 14.66 6.49 -9.51
CA GLU A 168 15.94 7.19 -9.59
C GLU A 168 15.99 8.46 -8.71
N VAL A 169 14.92 9.27 -8.69
CA VAL A 169 14.75 10.39 -7.74
C VAL A 169 14.95 9.88 -6.31
N MET A 170 14.33 8.76 -5.97
CA MET A 170 14.38 8.20 -4.62
C MET A 170 15.75 7.59 -4.27
N GLU A 171 16.47 6.98 -5.22
CA GLU A 171 17.86 6.56 -4.99
C GLU A 171 18.78 7.78 -4.78
N CYS A 172 18.66 8.83 -5.59
CA CYS A 172 19.45 10.05 -5.41
C CYS A 172 19.19 10.72 -4.04
N LEU A 173 17.93 10.76 -3.59
CA LEU A 173 17.56 11.27 -2.27
C LEU A 173 18.09 10.36 -1.14
N GLN A 174 18.01 9.04 -1.29
CA GLN A 174 18.60 8.09 -0.35
C GLN A 174 20.11 8.32 -0.22
N GLN A 175 20.85 8.38 -1.34
CA GLN A 175 22.28 8.63 -1.36
C GLN A 175 22.64 9.98 -0.72
N TYR A 176 21.85 11.03 -0.97
CA TYR A 176 22.04 12.33 -0.31
C TYR A 176 21.94 12.22 1.23
N TYR A 177 20.81 11.70 1.74
CA TYR A 177 20.55 11.66 3.19
C TYR A 177 21.38 10.61 3.94
N ARG A 178 21.76 9.49 3.30
CA ARG A 178 22.51 8.37 3.91
C ARG A 178 24.03 8.49 3.80
N ILE A 179 24.54 9.27 2.84
CA ILE A 179 25.97 9.34 2.52
C ILE A 179 26.47 10.79 2.52
N LYS A 180 26.05 11.62 1.55
CA LYS A 180 26.59 12.99 1.38
C LYS A 180 26.40 13.83 2.64
N ARG A 181 25.18 13.87 3.18
CA ARG A 181 24.83 14.70 4.35
C ARG A 181 25.55 14.28 5.65
N PRO A 182 25.71 12.98 5.97
CA PRO A 182 26.62 12.54 7.03
C PRO A 182 28.07 13.00 6.80
N MET A 183 28.60 12.87 5.58
CA MET A 183 29.98 13.32 5.29
C MET A 183 30.17 14.82 5.47
N GLU A 184 29.23 15.65 5.00
CA GLU A 184 29.21 17.12 5.20
C GLU A 184 29.30 17.51 6.69
N ARG A 185 28.87 16.62 7.59
CA ARG A 185 28.85 16.79 9.05
C ARG A 185 30.01 16.12 9.77
N ASN A 186 30.78 15.25 9.09
CA ASN A 186 31.72 14.29 9.67
C ASN A 186 31.05 13.21 10.55
N ASP A 187 29.77 12.93 10.30
CA ASP A 187 29.04 11.81 10.89
C ASP A 187 29.42 10.48 10.19
N ARG A 188 29.28 9.34 10.90
CA ARG A 188 29.56 8.02 10.32
C ARG A 188 28.59 7.69 9.18
N VAL A 189 29.11 7.57 7.96
CA VAL A 189 28.41 7.04 6.78
C VAL A 189 27.93 5.61 7.05
N VAL A 190 26.71 5.29 6.60
CA VAL A 190 26.21 3.91 6.54
C VAL A 190 25.49 3.75 5.21
N LYS A 191 26.21 3.19 4.22
CA LYS A 191 25.67 2.89 2.89
C LYS A 191 24.48 1.93 3.00
N PRO A 192 23.38 2.16 2.25
CA PRO A 192 22.27 1.20 2.15
C PRO A 192 22.77 -0.14 1.60
N ARG A 193 22.24 -1.27 2.10
CA ARG A 193 22.51 -2.58 1.45
C ARG A 193 21.63 -2.75 0.22
N LYS A 194 22.15 -3.44 -0.81
CA LYS A 194 21.46 -3.63 -2.10
C LYS A 194 20.58 -4.88 -2.19
N GLU A 195 20.55 -5.70 -1.14
CA GLU A 195 19.95 -7.05 -1.14
C GLU A 195 18.48 -7.09 -0.70
N PHE A 196 17.91 -5.96 -0.26
CA PHE A 196 16.57 -5.94 0.32
C PHE A 196 15.45 -6.03 -0.72
N VAL A 197 14.52 -6.96 -0.51
CA VAL A 197 13.22 -6.94 -1.18
C VAL A 197 12.33 -5.87 -0.52
N ARG A 198 11.73 -5.01 -1.35
CA ARG A 198 10.83 -3.91 -0.95
C ARG A 198 9.53 -4.04 -1.73
N TYR A 199 8.40 -4.08 -1.02
CA TYR A 199 7.06 -4.22 -1.58
C TYR A 199 6.47 -2.85 -1.95
N THR A 200 5.99 -2.69 -3.19
CA THR A 200 5.50 -1.40 -3.72
C THR A 200 4.15 -1.52 -4.46
N GLY A 201 3.16 -2.22 -3.90
CA GLY A 201 1.85 -2.45 -4.54
C GLY A 201 1.17 -1.21 -5.15
N TYR A 202 1.31 -0.03 -4.51
CA TYR A 202 0.78 1.24 -5.05
C TYR A 202 1.34 1.62 -6.44
N ASP A 203 2.57 1.21 -6.77
CA ASP A 203 3.16 1.46 -8.10
C ASP A 203 2.28 0.86 -9.21
N GLY A 204 1.81 -0.37 -9.00
CA GLY A 204 0.92 -1.06 -9.94
C GLY A 204 -0.52 -0.56 -9.89
N GLU A 205 -1.05 -0.29 -8.70
CA GLU A 205 -2.38 0.28 -8.54
C GLU A 205 -2.52 1.68 -9.16
N TRP A 206 -1.45 2.46 -9.18
CA TRP A 206 -1.39 3.75 -9.87
C TRP A 206 -1.14 3.57 -11.38
N LEU A 207 -0.22 2.70 -11.79
CA LEU A 207 0.09 2.47 -13.22
C LEU A 207 -1.13 1.93 -13.98
N CYS A 208 -1.74 0.88 -13.46
CA CYS A 208 -2.95 0.28 -14.04
C CYS A 208 -4.20 1.14 -13.81
N GLY A 209 -4.23 1.96 -12.76
CA GLY A 209 -5.33 2.88 -12.46
C GLY A 209 -5.28 4.22 -13.23
N SER A 210 -4.13 4.61 -13.78
CA SER A 210 -3.96 5.83 -14.58
C SER A 210 -4.45 5.69 -16.02
N ILE A 211 -4.82 4.48 -16.45
CA ILE A 211 -5.26 4.17 -17.80
C ILE A 211 -6.77 3.97 -17.83
N LEU A 212 -7.47 4.88 -18.51
CA LEU A 212 -8.93 4.87 -18.66
C LEU A 212 -9.41 4.26 -19.99
N SER A 213 -8.49 3.95 -20.90
CA SER A 213 -8.76 3.41 -22.25
C SER A 213 -7.50 2.76 -22.87
N GLY A 214 -7.68 1.92 -23.89
CA GLY A 214 -6.58 1.32 -24.66
C GLY A 214 -6.61 -0.21 -24.73
N PRO A 215 -5.75 -0.84 -25.56
CA PRO A 215 -5.78 -2.28 -25.82
C PRO A 215 -5.47 -3.14 -24.58
N TYR A 216 -4.63 -2.65 -23.66
CA TYR A 216 -4.21 -3.38 -22.45
C TYR A 216 -5.13 -3.14 -21.24
N TYR A 217 -6.23 -2.39 -21.39
CA TYR A 217 -7.06 -1.92 -20.27
C TYR A 217 -7.69 -3.08 -19.46
N LEU A 218 -7.99 -4.23 -20.08
CA LEU A 218 -8.46 -5.43 -19.37
C LEU A 218 -7.39 -6.07 -18.48
N ASN A 219 -6.13 -6.04 -18.91
CA ASN A 219 -5.03 -6.67 -18.19
C ASN A 219 -4.59 -5.78 -17.01
N CYS A 220 -4.59 -4.45 -17.23
CA CYS A 220 -4.52 -3.46 -16.16
C CYS A 220 -5.66 -3.63 -15.13
N ALA A 221 -6.91 -3.82 -15.58
CA ALA A 221 -8.05 -4.03 -14.69
C ALA A 221 -7.90 -5.32 -13.87
N ARG A 222 -7.56 -6.46 -14.50
CA ARG A 222 -7.28 -7.73 -13.80
C ARG A 222 -6.20 -7.56 -12.73
N TYR A 223 -5.07 -6.93 -13.06
CA TYR A 223 -4.01 -6.66 -12.11
C TYR A 223 -4.51 -5.83 -10.91
N ALA A 224 -5.12 -4.68 -11.17
CA ALA A 224 -5.57 -3.76 -10.13
C ALA A 224 -6.62 -4.41 -9.20
N CYS A 225 -7.50 -5.24 -9.77
CA CYS A 225 -8.49 -5.99 -9.01
C CYS A 225 -7.87 -7.12 -8.16
N SER A 226 -6.85 -7.82 -8.67
CA SER A 226 -6.11 -8.83 -7.91
C SER A 226 -5.38 -8.21 -6.72
N SER A 227 -4.58 -7.15 -6.94
CA SER A 227 -3.82 -6.50 -5.89
C SER A 227 -4.73 -5.84 -4.84
N ALA A 228 -5.79 -5.14 -5.25
CA ALA A 228 -6.73 -4.52 -4.31
C ALA A 228 -7.40 -5.55 -3.37
N LEU A 229 -7.83 -6.71 -3.88
CA LEU A 229 -8.39 -7.79 -3.04
C LEU A 229 -7.37 -8.34 -2.05
N GLN A 230 -6.14 -8.59 -2.49
CA GLN A 230 -5.09 -9.14 -1.62
C GLN A 230 -4.66 -8.12 -0.56
N GLN A 231 -4.45 -6.86 -0.93
CA GLN A 231 -4.11 -5.80 0.02
C GLN A 231 -5.19 -5.59 1.07
N GLN A 232 -6.48 -5.60 0.71
CA GLN A 232 -7.57 -5.56 1.69
C GLN A 232 -7.60 -6.83 2.56
N THR A 233 -7.33 -8.01 2.00
CA THR A 233 -7.25 -9.28 2.76
C THR A 233 -6.11 -9.25 3.78
N ILE A 234 -4.96 -8.66 3.44
CA ILE A 234 -3.83 -8.41 4.36
C ILE A 234 -4.27 -7.50 5.52
N GLN A 235 -5.10 -6.49 5.27
CA GLN A 235 -5.63 -5.64 6.35
C GLN A 235 -6.64 -6.40 7.23
N ILE A 236 -7.61 -7.12 6.66
CA ILE A 236 -8.55 -7.96 7.43
C ILE A 236 -7.78 -8.92 8.35
N LEU A 237 -6.77 -9.64 7.82
CA LEU A 237 -5.97 -10.57 8.60
C LEU A 237 -5.14 -9.88 9.70
N ARG A 238 -4.64 -8.66 9.49
CA ARG A 238 -3.99 -7.87 10.56
C ARG A 238 -4.98 -7.44 11.64
N GLY A 239 -6.21 -7.10 11.27
CA GLY A 239 -7.32 -6.86 12.20
C GLY A 239 -7.68 -8.10 13.01
N GLU A 240 -7.85 -9.25 12.36
CA GLU A 240 -8.10 -10.56 13.00
C GLU A 240 -6.98 -10.97 13.96
N VAL A 241 -5.72 -10.77 13.57
CA VAL A 241 -4.53 -11.08 14.38
C VAL A 241 -4.46 -10.21 15.64
N MET A 242 -4.84 -8.93 15.57
CA MET A 242 -4.96 -8.08 16.75
C MET A 242 -6.18 -8.43 17.60
N ALA A 243 -7.36 -8.64 17.00
CA ALA A 243 -8.56 -9.03 17.72
C ALA A 243 -8.34 -10.32 18.52
N ALA A 244 -7.71 -11.34 17.92
CA ALA A 244 -7.36 -12.58 18.61
C ALA A 244 -6.31 -12.40 19.71
N TYR A 245 -5.42 -11.41 19.63
CA TYR A 245 -4.44 -11.08 20.67
C TYR A 245 -5.07 -10.37 21.88
N TYR A 246 -6.20 -9.68 21.68
CA TYR A 246 -7.03 -9.07 22.73
C TYR A 246 -8.26 -9.93 23.09
N GLU A 247 -8.24 -11.23 22.73
CA GLU A 247 -9.31 -12.22 22.99
C GLU A 247 -10.72 -11.82 22.47
N MET A 248 -10.80 -10.95 21.46
CA MET A 248 -12.05 -10.39 20.94
C MET A 248 -12.71 -11.29 19.88
N ASP A 249 -14.00 -11.60 20.05
CA ASP A 249 -14.82 -12.29 19.04
C ASP A 249 -15.50 -11.30 18.07
N VAL A 250 -14.70 -10.61 17.25
CA VAL A 250 -15.22 -9.67 16.25
C VAL A 250 -15.88 -10.45 15.11
N ARG A 251 -17.22 -10.50 15.11
CA ARG A 251 -18.00 -11.13 14.04
C ARG A 251 -18.34 -10.13 12.94
N ALA A 252 -18.22 -10.56 11.70
CA ALA A 252 -18.51 -9.76 10.50
C ALA A 252 -19.66 -10.38 9.69
N THR A 253 -20.74 -10.80 10.35
CA THR A 253 -21.72 -11.73 9.74
C THR A 253 -22.56 -11.06 8.65
N SER A 254 -22.81 -9.76 8.74
CA SER A 254 -23.56 -9.00 7.72
C SER A 254 -22.79 -8.59 6.46
N LEU A 255 -21.58 -9.10 6.21
CA LEU A 255 -20.70 -8.59 5.15
C LEU A 255 -20.24 -9.71 4.21
N ILE A 256 -21.11 -10.04 3.25
CA ILE A 256 -20.93 -11.16 2.34
C ILE A 256 -19.74 -10.94 1.38
N ARG A 257 -18.65 -11.67 1.56
CA ARG A 257 -17.45 -11.60 0.71
C ARG A 257 -17.58 -12.42 -0.58
N LEU A 258 -18.26 -11.86 -1.56
CA LEU A 258 -18.42 -12.46 -2.90
C LEU A 258 -17.05 -12.63 -3.61
N PRO A 259 -16.75 -13.77 -4.25
CA PRO A 259 -15.54 -13.95 -5.04
C PRO A 259 -15.58 -13.09 -6.33
N PRO A 260 -14.42 -12.75 -6.91
CA PRO A 260 -14.31 -12.05 -8.19
C PRO A 260 -14.95 -12.85 -9.36
N PRO A 261 -15.42 -12.19 -10.44
CA PRO A 261 -16.03 -12.88 -11.59
C PRO A 261 -15.06 -13.81 -12.31
N TYR A 262 -15.55 -14.97 -12.74
CA TYR A 262 -14.64 -16.03 -13.23
C TYR A 262 -13.99 -15.73 -14.60
N LEU A 263 -14.67 -15.02 -15.50
CA LEU A 263 -14.21 -14.79 -16.88
C LEU A 263 -14.52 -13.35 -17.37
N PRO A 264 -13.90 -12.31 -16.80
CA PRO A 264 -14.18 -10.94 -17.17
C PRO A 264 -13.79 -10.63 -18.62
N ARG A 265 -14.76 -10.10 -19.37
CA ARG A 265 -14.60 -9.63 -20.75
C ARG A 265 -14.68 -8.11 -20.88
N ASP A 266 -15.48 -7.45 -20.03
CA ASP A 266 -15.58 -5.99 -20.00
C ASP A 266 -14.72 -5.41 -18.83
N PRO A 267 -13.70 -4.59 -19.12
CA PRO A 267 -12.84 -4.01 -18.07
C PRO A 267 -13.55 -2.97 -17.20
N ARG A 268 -14.56 -2.27 -17.72
CA ARG A 268 -15.29 -1.23 -16.97
C ARG A 268 -16.20 -1.86 -15.94
N ILE A 269 -16.99 -2.84 -16.39
CA ILE A 269 -17.90 -3.57 -15.51
C ILE A 269 -17.08 -4.39 -14.49
N LEU A 270 -15.92 -4.95 -14.88
CA LEU A 270 -14.97 -5.55 -13.94
C LEU A 270 -14.55 -4.56 -12.84
N MET A 271 -14.04 -3.39 -13.19
CA MET A 271 -13.59 -2.39 -12.20
C MET A 271 -14.74 -1.93 -11.28
N GLU A 272 -15.95 -1.75 -11.81
CA GLU A 272 -17.13 -1.33 -11.04
C GLU A 272 -17.61 -2.44 -10.08
N CYS A 273 -17.63 -3.70 -10.55
CA CYS A 273 -17.92 -4.89 -9.75
C CYS A 273 -16.87 -5.12 -8.64
N MET A 274 -15.63 -4.65 -8.86
CA MET A 274 -14.53 -4.77 -7.91
C MET A 274 -14.42 -3.58 -6.94
N GLU A 275 -14.85 -2.37 -7.32
CA GLU A 275 -15.07 -1.27 -6.38
C GLU A 275 -16.13 -1.65 -5.33
N SER A 276 -17.25 -2.26 -5.76
CA SER A 276 -18.28 -2.78 -4.88
C SER A 276 -17.74 -3.80 -3.87
N ARG A 277 -17.00 -4.83 -4.32
CA ARG A 277 -16.37 -5.81 -3.42
C ARG A 277 -15.35 -5.16 -2.47
N ALA A 278 -14.52 -4.25 -2.95
CA ALA A 278 -13.53 -3.56 -2.12
C ALA A 278 -14.20 -2.77 -0.99
N GLN A 279 -15.37 -2.17 -1.21
CA GLN A 279 -16.17 -1.53 -0.16
C GLN A 279 -16.64 -2.54 0.91
N VAL A 280 -17.04 -3.77 0.55
CA VAL A 280 -17.36 -4.82 1.53
C VAL A 280 -16.14 -5.19 2.38
N TYR A 281 -14.99 -5.46 1.75
CA TYR A 281 -13.75 -5.80 2.47
C TYR A 281 -13.26 -4.64 3.35
N ARG A 282 -13.47 -3.38 2.94
CA ARG A 282 -13.23 -2.19 3.76
C ARG A 282 -14.20 -2.12 4.96
N ARG A 283 -15.50 -2.37 4.78
CA ARG A 283 -16.48 -2.42 5.90
C ARG A 283 -16.06 -3.46 6.95
N VAL A 284 -15.56 -4.63 6.52
CA VAL A 284 -15.01 -5.66 7.42
C VAL A 284 -13.76 -5.13 8.14
N SER A 285 -12.79 -4.58 7.41
CA SER A 285 -11.53 -4.06 7.98
C SER A 285 -11.75 -2.96 9.01
N LEU A 286 -12.71 -2.05 8.76
CA LEU A 286 -13.06 -0.98 9.70
C LEU A 286 -13.71 -1.55 10.98
N ARG A 287 -14.67 -2.50 10.88
CA ARG A 287 -15.24 -3.16 12.07
C ARG A 287 -14.17 -3.81 12.94
N TYR A 288 -13.14 -4.43 12.36
CA TYR A 288 -11.99 -4.93 13.13
C TYR A 288 -11.18 -3.80 13.77
N ASN A 289 -10.89 -2.70 13.07
CA ASN A 289 -10.14 -1.58 13.65
C ASN A 289 -10.92 -0.91 14.79
N ASP A 290 -12.21 -0.63 14.62
CA ASP A 290 -13.05 0.04 15.64
C ASP A 290 -13.23 -0.82 16.90
N ALA A 291 -13.37 -2.14 16.76
CA ALA A 291 -13.39 -3.05 17.89
C ALA A 291 -12.03 -3.10 18.61
N VAL A 292 -10.95 -3.38 17.87
CA VAL A 292 -9.58 -3.45 18.42
C VAL A 292 -9.18 -2.12 19.09
N ARG A 293 -9.62 -0.98 18.56
CA ARG A 293 -9.34 0.34 19.11
C ARG A 293 -9.83 0.51 20.56
N GLN A 294 -10.87 -0.20 20.99
CA GLN A 294 -11.32 -0.15 22.41
C GLN A 294 -10.24 -0.68 23.38
N HIS A 295 -9.36 -1.57 22.92
CA HIS A 295 -8.29 -2.19 23.72
C HIS A 295 -6.88 -1.73 23.32
N ALA A 296 -6.71 -1.19 22.11
CA ALA A 296 -5.41 -0.91 21.49
C ALA A 296 -5.22 0.54 20.99
N ASN A 297 -6.10 1.47 21.39
CA ASN A 297 -6.11 2.86 20.93
C ASN A 297 -4.72 3.51 20.95
N GLY A 298 -4.21 3.92 19.79
CA GLY A 298 -2.91 4.61 19.71
C GLY A 298 -1.67 3.72 19.86
N THR A 299 -1.83 2.39 19.98
CA THR A 299 -0.68 1.47 19.90
C THR A 299 -0.07 1.51 18.50
N PRO A 300 1.27 1.31 18.35
CA PRO A 300 1.91 1.36 17.03
C PRO A 300 1.33 0.40 15.97
N MET A 301 0.82 -0.77 16.37
CA MET A 301 0.17 -1.72 15.45
C MET A 301 -1.23 -1.26 15.00
N GLU A 302 -2.04 -0.74 15.93
CA GLU A 302 -3.35 -0.17 15.64
C GLU A 302 -3.21 1.02 14.69
N LEU A 303 -2.30 1.95 15.01
CA LEU A 303 -1.97 3.09 14.16
C LEU A 303 -1.53 2.64 12.76
N PHE A 304 -0.55 1.73 12.66
CA PHE A 304 -0.05 1.20 11.40
C PHE A 304 -1.18 0.65 10.52
N HIS A 305 -2.01 -0.23 11.07
CA HIS A 305 -3.15 -0.84 10.37
C HIS A 305 -4.16 0.21 9.90
N ARG A 306 -4.53 1.15 10.78
CA ARG A 306 -5.48 2.23 10.48
C ARG A 306 -4.98 3.16 9.37
N VAL A 307 -3.68 3.50 9.32
CA VAL A 307 -3.16 4.33 8.21
C VAL A 307 -3.33 3.62 6.88
N TYR A 308 -2.97 2.33 6.78
CA TYR A 308 -3.05 1.62 5.49
C TYR A 308 -4.49 1.43 4.99
N ILE A 309 -5.48 1.22 5.86
CA ILE A 309 -6.91 1.22 5.46
C ILE A 309 -7.31 2.58 4.88
N ASN A 310 -7.02 3.66 5.60
CA ASN A 310 -7.41 5.02 5.20
C ASN A 310 -6.69 5.48 3.92
N LEU A 311 -5.43 5.04 3.73
CA LEU A 311 -4.62 5.36 2.56
C LEU A 311 -5.12 4.64 1.30
N ALA A 312 -5.46 3.35 1.40
CA ALA A 312 -6.08 2.62 0.29
C ALA A 312 -7.43 3.24 -0.12
N GLN A 313 -8.23 3.71 0.84
CA GLN A 313 -9.46 4.45 0.55
C GLN A 313 -9.17 5.77 -0.18
N LEU A 314 -8.23 6.58 0.31
CA LEU A 314 -7.87 7.86 -0.31
C LEU A 314 -7.40 7.68 -1.76
N GLN A 315 -6.62 6.63 -2.05
CA GLN A 315 -6.21 6.28 -3.41
C GLN A 315 -7.39 5.88 -4.32
N ALA A 316 -8.38 5.15 -3.80
CA ALA A 316 -9.60 4.82 -4.53
C ALA A 316 -10.43 6.09 -4.81
N ASP A 317 -10.61 6.96 -3.82
CA ASP A 317 -11.37 8.20 -3.95
C ASP A 317 -10.73 9.20 -4.92
N ILE A 318 -9.39 9.33 -4.92
CA ILE A 318 -8.63 10.13 -5.89
C ILE A 318 -8.88 9.63 -7.32
N ARG A 319 -8.76 8.32 -7.57
CA ARG A 319 -9.04 7.70 -8.88
C ARG A 319 -10.49 7.92 -9.30
N LYS A 320 -11.45 7.78 -8.37
CA LYS A 320 -12.89 8.03 -8.60
C LYS A 320 -13.17 9.49 -8.95
N LYS A 321 -12.51 10.45 -8.28
CA LYS A 321 -12.61 11.89 -8.59
C LYS A 321 -12.01 12.24 -9.95
N LYS A 322 -10.88 11.63 -10.34
CA LYS A 322 -10.31 11.76 -11.70
C LYS A 322 -11.24 11.19 -12.77
N LYS A 323 -11.79 9.97 -12.59
CA LYS A 323 -12.78 9.37 -13.51
C LYS A 323 -14.01 10.27 -13.68
N SER A 324 -14.61 10.71 -12.57
CA SER A 324 -15.78 11.60 -12.58
C SER A 324 -15.52 12.92 -13.33
N ALA A 325 -14.36 13.56 -13.10
CA ALA A 325 -13.98 14.77 -13.83
C ALA A 325 -13.83 14.52 -15.34
N ALA A 326 -13.20 13.41 -15.74
CA ALA A 326 -13.03 13.04 -17.15
C ALA A 326 -14.39 12.70 -17.83
N ASP A 327 -15.28 11.98 -17.15
CA ASP A 327 -16.62 11.67 -17.64
C ASP A 327 -17.46 12.95 -17.82
N MET A 328 -17.34 13.92 -16.90
CA MET A 328 -17.95 15.25 -17.04
C MET A 328 -17.41 16.02 -18.25
N MET A 329 -16.09 15.95 -18.52
CA MET A 329 -15.47 16.66 -19.65
C MET A 329 -16.06 16.25 -21.00
N LEU A 330 -16.55 15.02 -21.18
CA LEU A 330 -17.14 14.53 -22.43
C LEU A 330 -18.31 15.37 -22.94
N ARG A 331 -19.06 16.06 -22.06
CA ARG A 331 -20.24 16.88 -22.45
C ARG A 331 -20.20 18.31 -21.91
N ALA A 332 -19.12 18.68 -21.24
CA ALA A 332 -18.90 19.97 -20.62
C ALA A 332 -18.78 21.14 -21.63
N ASP A 333 -19.20 22.32 -21.20
CA ASP A 333 -18.86 23.60 -21.83
C ASP A 333 -17.37 23.96 -21.59
N HIS A 334 -16.91 25.09 -22.12
CA HIS A 334 -15.51 25.50 -21.98
C HIS A 334 -15.08 25.64 -20.51
N ASN A 335 -15.89 26.31 -19.68
CA ASN A 335 -15.56 26.61 -18.30
C ASN A 335 -15.52 25.34 -17.44
N THR A 336 -16.51 24.46 -17.59
CA THR A 336 -16.56 23.17 -16.87
C THR A 336 -15.44 22.25 -17.34
N THR A 337 -15.07 22.27 -18.62
CA THR A 337 -13.94 21.46 -19.12
C THR A 337 -12.61 21.93 -18.49
N ARG A 338 -12.36 23.25 -18.44
CA ARG A 338 -11.18 23.82 -17.75
C ARG A 338 -11.17 23.46 -16.26
N ALA A 339 -12.30 23.57 -15.58
CA ALA A 339 -12.43 23.21 -14.17
C ALA A 339 -12.11 21.73 -13.90
N CYS A 340 -12.58 20.82 -14.75
CA CYS A 340 -12.21 19.40 -14.66
C CYS A 340 -10.72 19.16 -14.94
N SER A 341 -10.11 19.83 -15.92
CA SER A 341 -8.65 19.76 -16.12
C SER A 341 -7.85 20.20 -14.88
N VAL A 342 -8.31 21.24 -14.18
CA VAL A 342 -7.71 21.71 -12.92
C VAL A 342 -7.89 20.69 -11.78
N VAL A 343 -9.06 20.04 -11.68
CA VAL A 343 -9.28 18.93 -10.73
C VAL A 343 -8.33 17.77 -11.03
N ILE A 344 -8.20 17.34 -12.28
CA ILE A 344 -7.34 16.21 -12.69
C ILE A 344 -5.87 16.53 -12.44
N ALA A 345 -5.41 17.74 -12.77
CA ALA A 345 -4.07 18.21 -12.45
C ALA A 345 -3.81 18.19 -10.93
N THR A 346 -4.73 18.72 -10.13
CA THR A 346 -4.59 18.75 -8.66
C THR A 346 -4.53 17.34 -8.06
N MET A 347 -5.31 16.40 -8.59
CA MET A 347 -5.26 15.00 -8.17
C MET A 347 -3.97 14.28 -8.62
N ALA A 348 -3.46 14.58 -9.82
CA ALA A 348 -2.16 14.08 -10.27
C ALA A 348 -1.00 14.60 -9.40
N SER A 349 -1.05 15.85 -8.93
CA SER A 349 -0.10 16.37 -7.93
C SER A 349 -0.11 15.56 -6.63
N VAL A 350 -1.29 15.19 -6.13
CA VAL A 350 -1.40 14.34 -4.93
C VAL A 350 -0.85 12.93 -5.20
N GLU A 351 -1.19 12.31 -6.33
CA GLU A 351 -0.65 11.00 -6.72
C GLU A 351 0.88 11.01 -6.84
N ALA A 352 1.48 12.05 -7.44
CA ALA A 352 2.94 12.18 -7.58
C ALA A 352 3.66 12.22 -6.22
N ILE A 353 3.12 12.98 -5.27
CA ILE A 353 3.65 13.08 -3.91
C ILE A 353 3.42 11.74 -3.16
N LEU A 354 2.28 11.08 -3.35
CA LEU A 354 2.04 9.74 -2.80
C LEU A 354 3.02 8.71 -3.37
N LEU A 355 3.34 8.72 -4.68
CA LEU A 355 4.33 7.80 -5.30
C LEU A 355 5.73 7.93 -4.67
N ILE A 356 6.15 9.15 -4.32
CA ILE A 356 7.40 9.41 -3.58
C ILE A 356 7.34 8.76 -2.19
N ILE A 357 6.30 9.04 -1.42
CA ILE A 357 6.20 8.59 -0.01
C ILE A 357 5.97 7.08 0.07
N HIS A 358 5.20 6.49 -0.84
CA HIS A 358 5.04 5.04 -0.95
C HIS A 358 6.35 4.32 -1.28
N LYS A 359 7.31 4.95 -1.99
CA LYS A 359 8.63 4.36 -2.21
C LYS A 359 9.53 4.49 -0.98
N ALA A 360 9.52 5.64 -0.30
CA ALA A 360 10.26 5.87 0.94
C ALA A 360 9.80 4.92 2.06
N TYR A 361 8.48 4.82 2.28
CA TYR A 361 7.82 3.97 3.29
C TYR A 361 7.36 2.61 2.73
N ALA A 362 7.95 2.15 1.62
CA ALA A 362 7.73 0.79 1.12
C ALA A 362 8.14 -0.23 2.19
N LEU A 363 7.31 -1.27 2.39
CA LEU A 363 7.61 -2.30 3.39
C LEU A 363 8.78 -3.16 2.91
N TYR A 364 9.66 -3.53 3.83
CA TYR A 364 10.64 -4.59 3.61
C TYR A 364 9.92 -5.94 3.58
N VAL A 365 10.49 -6.89 2.85
CA VAL A 365 10.01 -8.28 2.86
C VAL A 365 11.17 -9.23 3.19
N ASP A 366 11.06 -9.94 4.30
CA ASP A 366 12.01 -10.99 4.71
C ASP A 366 11.29 -12.30 5.11
N GLN A 367 12.08 -13.36 5.28
CA GLN A 367 11.57 -14.70 5.55
C GLN A 367 10.99 -14.92 6.96
N LYS A 368 11.42 -14.17 7.99
CA LYS A 368 10.94 -14.35 9.39
C LYS A 368 9.76 -13.44 9.71
N HIS A 369 9.79 -12.20 9.24
CA HIS A 369 8.88 -11.13 9.61
C HIS A 369 7.81 -10.85 8.55
N GLY A 370 7.99 -11.32 7.31
CA GLY A 370 7.09 -11.03 6.19
C GLY A 370 7.18 -9.58 5.74
N MET A 371 6.03 -8.95 5.45
CA MET A 371 5.98 -7.52 5.16
C MET A 371 6.12 -6.69 6.45
N TYR A 372 7.23 -5.98 6.61
CA TYR A 372 7.52 -5.19 7.81
C TYR A 372 8.03 -3.77 7.52
N GLY A 373 7.86 -2.85 8.46
CA GLY A 373 8.35 -1.47 8.34
C GLY A 373 7.80 -0.51 9.38
N TYR A 374 7.80 0.78 9.05
CA TYR A 374 7.06 1.82 9.79
C TYR A 374 5.75 2.13 9.08
N GLY A 375 4.76 2.63 9.83
CA GLY A 375 3.50 3.09 9.24
C GLY A 375 3.72 4.28 8.32
N PHE A 376 2.85 4.43 7.31
CA PHE A 376 2.85 5.59 6.43
C PHE A 376 2.64 6.88 7.24
N PRO A 377 3.27 8.02 6.88
CA PRO A 377 3.17 9.26 7.65
C PRO A 377 1.73 9.79 7.74
N MET A 378 1.19 9.88 8.96
CA MET A 378 -0.17 10.39 9.18
C MET A 378 -0.35 11.84 8.73
N ASP A 379 0.68 12.68 8.86
CA ASP A 379 0.58 14.11 8.51
C ASP A 379 0.50 14.31 6.99
N VAL A 380 1.27 13.53 6.22
CA VAL A 380 1.13 13.43 4.76
C VAL A 380 -0.26 12.92 4.37
N ALA A 381 -0.76 11.87 5.04
CA ALA A 381 -2.09 11.32 4.75
C ALA A 381 -3.21 12.34 5.03
N ARG A 382 -3.13 13.10 6.13
CA ARG A 382 -4.07 14.20 6.43
C ARG A 382 -3.98 15.32 5.41
N ALA A 383 -2.77 15.76 5.03
CA ALA A 383 -2.59 16.82 4.04
C ALA A 383 -3.12 16.40 2.64
N ALA A 384 -2.88 15.15 2.24
CA ALA A 384 -3.42 14.61 0.98
C ALA A 384 -4.95 14.52 1.00
N ALA A 385 -5.55 14.08 2.11
CA ALA A 385 -7.00 14.09 2.30
C ALA A 385 -7.58 15.53 2.31
N LYS A 386 -6.87 16.50 2.89
CA LYS A 386 -7.24 17.93 2.88
C LYS A 386 -7.29 18.50 1.46
N VAL A 387 -6.25 18.25 0.64
CA VAL A 387 -6.26 18.62 -0.79
C VAL A 387 -7.41 17.93 -1.52
N PHE A 388 -7.65 16.64 -1.26
CA PHE A 388 -8.77 15.91 -1.86
C PHE A 388 -10.12 16.54 -1.51
N LEU A 389 -10.39 16.85 -0.24
CA LEU A 389 -11.66 17.46 0.22
C LEU A 389 -11.85 18.88 -0.32
N GLU A 390 -10.78 19.68 -0.38
CA GLU A 390 -10.85 21.03 -0.94
C GLU A 390 -11.00 21.06 -2.48
N THR A 391 -10.66 19.98 -3.19
CA THR A 391 -10.75 19.93 -4.65
C THR A 391 -12.15 19.51 -5.12
N SER A 392 -12.89 20.43 -5.76
CA SER A 392 -14.13 20.16 -6.50
C SER A 392 -14.21 20.97 -7.79
N VAL A 393 -15.00 20.50 -8.77
CA VAL A 393 -15.19 21.20 -10.05
C VAL A 393 -15.72 22.63 -9.83
N ASP A 394 -16.62 22.83 -8.86
CA ASP A 394 -17.18 24.15 -8.55
C ASP A 394 -16.17 25.13 -7.95
N LYS A 395 -15.30 24.66 -7.06
CA LYS A 395 -14.17 25.45 -6.54
C LYS A 395 -13.16 25.75 -7.65
N CYS A 396 -12.95 24.82 -8.60
CA CYS A 396 -12.00 24.93 -9.71
C CYS A 396 -12.52 25.70 -10.96
N ARG A 397 -13.66 26.39 -10.90
CA ARG A 397 -14.19 27.20 -12.03
C ARG A 397 -13.37 28.45 -12.36
N SER A 398 -12.48 28.87 -11.47
CA SER A 398 -11.55 30.00 -11.66
C SER A 398 -10.44 29.65 -12.66
N PRO A 399 -9.90 30.61 -13.45
CA PRO A 399 -8.69 30.37 -14.23
C PRO A 399 -7.46 30.08 -13.36
N GLU A 400 -7.43 30.60 -12.13
CA GLU A 400 -6.39 30.40 -11.12
C GLU A 400 -6.81 29.35 -10.10
N LEU A 401 -5.86 28.55 -9.60
CA LEU A 401 -6.15 27.53 -8.58
C LEU A 401 -6.56 28.22 -7.25
N PRO A 402 -7.67 27.84 -6.60
CA PRO A 402 -8.08 28.45 -5.33
C PRO A 402 -6.99 28.43 -4.26
N GLU A 403 -6.86 29.53 -3.52
CA GLU A 403 -5.82 29.73 -2.49
C GLU A 403 -5.82 28.60 -1.44
N LEU A 404 -6.99 28.15 -0.98
CA LEU A 404 -7.12 27.02 -0.05
C LEU A 404 -6.48 25.72 -0.59
N ILE A 405 -6.60 25.47 -1.90
CA ILE A 405 -6.00 24.29 -2.56
C ILE A 405 -4.48 24.52 -2.73
N GLN A 406 -4.04 25.74 -3.07
CA GLN A 406 -2.61 26.06 -3.13
C GLN A 406 -1.91 25.88 -1.76
N VAL A 407 -2.55 26.33 -0.68
CA VAL A 407 -2.05 26.17 0.70
C VAL A 407 -2.00 24.68 1.08
N ALA A 408 -3.09 23.93 0.86
CA ALA A 408 -3.13 22.50 1.18
C ALA A 408 -2.12 21.67 0.37
N LEU A 409 -1.87 22.01 -0.91
CA LEU A 409 -0.82 21.39 -1.72
C LEU A 409 0.58 21.73 -1.18
N SER A 410 0.79 22.95 -0.71
CA SER A 410 2.08 23.38 -0.14
C SER A 410 2.37 22.67 1.18
N GLU A 411 1.38 22.56 2.05
CA GLU A 411 1.38 21.75 3.29
C GLU A 411 1.70 20.27 2.98
N LEU A 412 1.03 19.67 1.99
CA LEU A 412 1.31 18.30 1.55
C LEU A 412 2.75 18.13 1.07
N ARG A 413 3.30 19.08 0.30
CA ARG A 413 4.73 19.03 -0.10
C ARG A 413 5.66 19.12 1.11
N GLU A 414 5.43 20.05 2.06
CA GLU A 414 6.29 20.18 3.24
C GLU A 414 6.27 18.94 4.15
N GLU A 415 5.10 18.35 4.40
CA GLU A 415 4.99 17.10 5.16
C GLU A 415 5.67 15.94 4.42
N ALA A 416 5.56 15.88 3.09
CA ALA A 416 6.24 14.88 2.28
C ALA A 416 7.77 15.01 2.33
N HIS A 417 8.32 16.23 2.20
CA HIS A 417 9.77 16.44 2.36
C HIS A 417 10.26 16.03 3.75
N ARG A 418 9.52 16.40 4.80
CA ARG A 418 9.84 16.02 6.19
C ARG A 418 9.86 14.50 6.34
N ALA A 419 8.84 13.81 5.83
CA ALA A 419 8.73 12.37 5.87
C ALA A 419 9.85 11.64 5.09
N VAL A 420 10.19 12.05 3.86
CA VAL A 420 11.30 11.44 3.11
C VAL A 420 12.61 11.57 3.86
N ARG A 421 12.90 12.77 4.41
CA ARG A 421 14.09 13.01 5.22
C ARG A 421 14.11 12.15 6.48
N THR A 422 13.03 12.11 7.25
CA THR A 422 12.93 11.28 8.47
C THR A 422 13.08 9.79 8.14
N ASN A 423 12.52 9.32 7.02
CA ASN A 423 12.72 7.93 6.60
C ASN A 423 14.20 7.60 6.39
N PHE A 424 14.90 8.35 5.54
CA PHE A 424 16.29 8.05 5.19
C PHE A 424 17.30 8.38 6.29
N VAL A 425 17.01 9.33 7.18
CA VAL A 425 17.91 9.65 8.31
C VAL A 425 17.68 8.72 9.51
N ASP A 426 16.42 8.50 9.89
CA ASP A 426 16.08 7.94 11.20
C ASP A 426 15.47 6.53 11.18
N LEU A 427 14.78 6.13 10.10
CA LEU A 427 13.90 4.94 10.11
C LEU A 427 14.47 3.78 9.30
N GLU A 428 14.93 4.03 8.07
CA GLU A 428 15.37 3.01 7.12
C GLU A 428 16.40 2.06 7.74
N LYS A 429 17.45 2.62 8.36
CA LYS A 429 18.51 1.87 9.06
C LYS A 429 17.99 0.97 10.19
N LYS A 430 16.89 1.32 10.84
CA LYS A 430 16.28 0.48 11.90
C LYS A 430 15.59 -0.75 11.30
N CYS A 431 14.97 -0.60 10.12
CA CYS A 431 14.42 -1.71 9.34
C CYS A 431 15.52 -2.59 8.71
N GLU A 432 16.61 -2.01 8.19
CA GLU A 432 17.79 -2.77 7.71
C GLU A 432 18.38 -3.67 8.80
N LEU A 433 18.29 -3.24 10.07
CA LEU A 433 18.75 -4.00 11.23
C LEU A 433 17.79 -5.10 11.70
N GLN A 434 16.56 -5.18 11.18
CA GLN A 434 15.65 -6.31 11.44
C GLN A 434 15.76 -7.43 10.39
N TYR A 435 16.37 -7.15 9.24
CA TYR A 435 16.32 -8.02 8.05
C TYR A 435 17.02 -9.37 8.27
N THR A 436 16.29 -10.48 8.14
CA THR A 436 16.86 -11.83 8.37
C THR A 436 17.33 -12.55 7.11
N GLY A 437 16.78 -12.25 5.93
CA GLY A 437 17.12 -12.95 4.69
C GLY A 437 16.13 -12.74 3.55
N ILE A 438 16.57 -13.09 2.33
CA ILE A 438 15.79 -12.93 1.10
C ILE A 438 14.61 -13.90 1.09
N VAL A 439 13.44 -13.42 0.65
CA VAL A 439 12.31 -14.28 0.30
C VAL A 439 12.52 -14.82 -1.11
N GLU A 440 12.72 -16.13 -1.23
CA GLU A 440 12.63 -16.84 -2.50
C GLU A 440 11.16 -16.86 -2.93
N ILE A 441 10.86 -16.33 -4.12
CA ILE A 441 9.49 -16.25 -4.64
C ILE A 441 9.30 -17.37 -5.64
N GLU A 442 8.59 -18.41 -5.23
CA GLU A 442 8.30 -19.59 -6.05
C GLU A 442 7.12 -19.31 -6.98
N ILE A 443 7.42 -18.67 -8.12
CA ILE A 443 6.45 -18.28 -9.15
C ILE A 443 5.73 -19.50 -9.74
N ASP A 444 6.49 -20.56 -10.07
CA ASP A 444 6.01 -21.73 -10.81
C ASP A 444 5.25 -22.79 -9.96
N GLN A 445 4.73 -22.43 -8.78
CA GLN A 445 3.97 -23.37 -7.92
C GLN A 445 2.44 -23.28 -8.09
N ASP A 446 1.82 -24.45 -8.32
CA ASP A 446 0.36 -24.66 -8.30
C ASP A 446 -0.34 -24.27 -6.97
N GLU A 447 0.40 -23.95 -5.90
CA GLU A 447 -0.17 -23.48 -4.64
C GLU A 447 -0.69 -22.02 -4.72
N ASN A 448 -0.29 -21.24 -5.72
CA ASN A 448 -0.58 -19.82 -5.84
C ASN A 448 -1.99 -19.54 -6.39
N GLN A 449 -2.81 -18.79 -5.63
CA GLN A 449 -4.24 -18.58 -5.92
C GLN A 449 -4.59 -17.09 -6.09
N PHE A 450 -4.40 -16.58 -7.30
CA PHE A 450 -4.79 -15.22 -7.65
C PHE A 450 -6.26 -15.15 -8.14
N PRO A 451 -6.98 -14.05 -7.87
CA PRO A 451 -8.26 -13.72 -8.49
C PRO A 451 -8.29 -13.87 -10.01
N TYR A 452 -7.20 -13.43 -10.64
CA TYR A 452 -6.93 -13.58 -12.07
C TYR A 452 -5.48 -13.96 -12.21
N ASN A 453 -5.18 -14.92 -13.10
CA ASN A 453 -3.83 -15.02 -13.63
C ASN A 453 -3.53 -13.75 -14.45
N VAL A 454 -2.32 -13.22 -14.30
CA VAL A 454 -1.81 -12.02 -14.96
C VAL A 454 -0.36 -12.28 -15.29
N GLU A 455 -0.05 -12.37 -16.58
CA GLU A 455 1.29 -12.74 -17.07
C GLU A 455 2.03 -11.49 -17.61
N SER A 456 3.36 -11.47 -17.57
CA SER A 456 4.12 -10.25 -17.91
C SER A 456 4.10 -9.90 -19.40
N ASP A 457 3.77 -10.85 -20.28
CA ASP A 457 3.60 -10.65 -21.73
C ASP A 457 2.14 -10.34 -22.14
N GLU A 458 1.19 -10.31 -21.21
CA GLU A 458 -0.12 -9.65 -21.39
C GLU A 458 0.00 -8.11 -21.50
N PHE A 459 1.20 -7.55 -21.29
CA PHE A 459 1.52 -6.13 -21.31
C PHE A 459 2.37 -5.73 -22.53
N PRO A 460 2.47 -4.43 -22.89
CA PRO A 460 3.35 -3.99 -23.97
C PRO A 460 4.82 -4.29 -23.63
N LYS A 461 5.58 -4.76 -24.63
CA LYS A 461 6.97 -5.24 -24.48
C LYS A 461 7.91 -4.17 -23.93
N GLU A 462 7.57 -2.93 -24.23
CA GLU A 462 8.20 -1.69 -23.76
C GLU A 462 8.19 -1.56 -22.23
N ILE A 463 7.32 -2.30 -21.52
CA ILE A 463 7.21 -2.28 -20.05
C ILE A 463 7.49 -3.62 -19.38
N ASN A 464 8.01 -4.64 -20.08
CA ASN A 464 8.15 -6.00 -19.54
C ASN A 464 8.82 -6.07 -18.16
N MET A 465 9.92 -5.33 -17.94
CA MET A 465 10.59 -5.28 -16.63
C MET A 465 9.64 -4.77 -15.52
N ARG A 466 8.80 -3.78 -15.83
CA ARG A 466 7.80 -3.25 -14.89
C ARG A 466 6.65 -4.22 -14.70
N ALA A 467 6.19 -4.91 -15.75
CA ALA A 467 5.20 -5.98 -15.66
C ALA A 467 5.69 -7.16 -14.78
N GLU A 468 6.97 -7.53 -14.86
CA GLU A 468 7.58 -8.50 -13.94
C GLU A 468 7.53 -8.03 -12.48
N TYR A 469 7.77 -6.73 -12.20
CA TYR A 469 7.57 -6.16 -10.86
C TYR A 469 6.10 -6.11 -10.41
N LEU A 470 5.15 -5.88 -11.32
CA LEU A 470 3.71 -6.00 -11.03
C LEU A 470 3.38 -7.41 -10.57
N VAL A 471 3.68 -8.40 -11.40
CA VAL A 471 3.45 -9.83 -11.14
C VAL A 471 4.12 -10.22 -9.80
N LYS A 472 5.37 -9.83 -9.58
CA LYS A 472 6.10 -10.06 -8.33
C LYS A 472 5.40 -9.49 -7.09
N ASN A 473 4.78 -8.31 -7.17
CA ASN A 473 4.02 -7.76 -6.04
C ASN A 473 2.81 -8.64 -5.66
N LEU A 474 2.12 -9.27 -6.62
CA LEU A 474 1.02 -10.21 -6.32
C LEU A 474 1.52 -11.44 -5.52
N TYR A 475 2.67 -12.02 -5.90
CA TYR A 475 3.27 -13.13 -5.15
C TYR A 475 3.73 -12.71 -3.75
N LEU A 476 4.22 -11.47 -3.58
CA LEU A 476 4.58 -10.93 -2.27
C LEU A 476 3.34 -10.75 -1.38
N GLU A 477 2.21 -10.30 -1.95
CA GLU A 477 0.93 -10.18 -1.25
C GLU A 477 0.39 -11.55 -0.77
N GLU A 478 0.32 -12.56 -1.63
CA GLU A 478 -0.12 -13.92 -1.26
C GLU A 478 0.82 -14.57 -0.22
N MET A 479 2.14 -14.32 -0.30
CA MET A 479 3.09 -14.75 0.73
C MET A 479 2.75 -14.15 2.11
N GLU A 480 2.47 -12.85 2.18
CA GLU A 480 2.06 -12.18 3.43
C GLU A 480 0.68 -12.67 3.92
N ILE A 481 -0.28 -12.96 3.02
CA ILE A 481 -1.57 -13.58 3.36
C ILE A 481 -1.35 -14.96 4.02
N ARG A 482 -0.49 -15.81 3.46
CA ARG A 482 -0.12 -17.12 4.04
C ARG A 482 0.52 -16.97 5.41
N ARG A 483 1.46 -16.03 5.57
CA ARG A 483 2.14 -15.75 6.83
C ARG A 483 1.15 -15.25 7.89
N LEU A 484 0.25 -14.33 7.55
CA LEU A 484 -0.73 -13.80 8.48
C LEU A 484 -1.77 -14.85 8.92
N LYS A 485 -2.21 -15.75 8.01
CA LYS A 485 -3.04 -16.92 8.38
C LYS A 485 -2.34 -17.82 9.40
N LEU A 486 -1.05 -18.13 9.19
CA LEU A 486 -0.22 -18.87 10.14
C LEU A 486 -0.07 -18.13 11.49
N GLN A 487 0.14 -16.82 11.43
CA GLN A 487 0.29 -15.97 12.61
C GLN A 487 -1.00 -15.86 13.43
N LEU A 488 -2.16 -15.83 12.79
CA LEU A 488 -3.47 -15.91 13.46
C LEU A 488 -3.64 -17.22 14.22
N ALA A 489 -3.21 -18.35 13.64
CA ALA A 489 -3.24 -19.65 14.31
C ALA A 489 -2.27 -19.72 15.52
N LYS A 490 -1.06 -19.14 15.39
CA LYS A 490 -0.12 -18.98 16.51
C LYS A 490 -0.72 -18.17 17.67
N VAL A 491 -1.32 -17.01 17.38
CA VAL A 491 -1.98 -16.15 18.40
C VAL A 491 -3.10 -16.92 19.10
N LYS A 492 -4.03 -17.54 18.35
CA LYS A 492 -5.13 -18.33 18.92
C LYS A 492 -4.61 -19.48 19.79
N ARG A 493 -3.52 -20.16 19.40
CA ARG A 493 -2.92 -21.22 20.22
C ARG A 493 -2.20 -20.67 21.47
N ALA A 494 -1.67 -19.45 21.43
CA ALA A 494 -1.01 -18.84 22.59
C ALA A 494 -2.02 -18.58 23.73
N MET A 495 -3.18 -17.98 23.42
CA MET A 495 -4.21 -17.67 24.42
C MET A 495 -4.74 -18.93 25.14
N HIS A 496 -4.74 -20.09 24.45
CA HIS A 496 -5.21 -21.36 25.00
C HIS A 496 -4.11 -22.28 25.57
N GLY A 497 -2.84 -21.86 25.61
CA GLY A 497 -1.76 -22.76 26.01
C GLY A 497 -0.35 -22.19 25.92
N TRP A 498 -0.12 -20.99 26.43
CA TRP A 498 1.22 -20.41 26.51
C TRP A 498 2.08 -21.14 27.57
N PRO A 499 3.33 -21.57 27.24
CA PRO A 499 4.04 -22.57 28.05
C PRO A 499 4.88 -21.99 29.21
N ASP A 500 5.27 -20.72 29.16
CA ASP A 500 6.10 -20.08 30.19
C ASP A 500 5.42 -18.78 30.70
N PRO A 501 4.95 -18.74 31.96
CA PRO A 501 4.34 -17.53 32.52
C PRO A 501 5.34 -16.39 32.80
N ASN A 502 6.66 -16.64 32.70
CA ASN A 502 7.71 -15.64 32.95
C ASN A 502 8.09 -14.85 31.69
N ILE A 503 7.84 -15.41 30.50
CA ILE A 503 8.09 -14.77 29.20
C ILE A 503 6.73 -14.39 28.61
N PRO A 504 6.34 -13.11 28.52
CA PRO A 504 5.04 -12.75 27.97
C PRO A 504 4.95 -13.10 26.47
N PHE A 505 3.75 -13.47 26.02
CA PHE A 505 3.46 -13.52 24.59
C PHE A 505 3.42 -12.09 24.02
N VAL A 506 4.10 -11.86 22.89
CA VAL A 506 4.21 -10.54 22.26
C VAL A 506 3.97 -10.68 20.77
N LEU A 507 2.97 -9.96 20.25
CA LEU A 507 2.57 -10.01 18.83
C LEU A 507 3.57 -9.35 17.87
N ASN A 508 4.42 -8.44 18.34
CA ASN A 508 5.43 -7.77 17.50
C ASN A 508 6.84 -7.94 18.09
N ALA A 509 7.54 -9.00 17.67
CA ALA A 509 8.90 -9.32 18.09
C ALA A 509 9.98 -8.40 17.48
N CYS A 510 9.64 -7.64 16.42
CA CYS A 510 10.54 -6.64 15.85
C CYS A 510 10.81 -5.50 16.84
N ARG A 511 12.08 -5.06 16.89
CA ARG A 511 12.58 -4.04 17.82
C ARG A 511 12.55 -2.65 17.17
N LEU A 512 12.97 -1.63 17.94
CA LEU A 512 13.17 -0.25 17.46
C LEU A 512 11.91 0.45 16.91
N GLY A 513 10.71 -0.05 17.25
CA GLY A 513 9.42 0.46 16.75
C GLY A 513 9.05 -0.01 15.34
N VAL A 514 9.80 -0.97 14.77
CA VAL A 514 9.48 -1.60 13.50
C VAL A 514 8.30 -2.57 13.67
N ILE A 515 7.34 -2.54 12.76
CA ILE A 515 6.09 -3.31 12.82
C ILE A 515 6.10 -4.44 11.77
N SER A 516 5.74 -5.65 12.19
CA SER A 516 5.65 -6.86 11.36
C SER A 516 4.47 -7.77 11.69
N PHE A 517 3.79 -7.57 12.82
CA PHE A 517 2.79 -8.52 13.38
C PHE A 517 3.36 -9.93 13.62
N GLN A 518 4.68 -10.14 13.54
CA GLN A 518 5.34 -11.43 13.80
C GLN A 518 5.56 -11.60 15.31
N SER A 519 4.95 -12.63 15.89
CA SER A 519 5.06 -12.89 17.33
C SER A 519 6.31 -13.66 17.76
N ASN A 520 6.63 -13.62 19.05
CA ASN A 520 7.67 -14.45 19.69
C ASN A 520 7.30 -15.94 19.85
N PHE A 521 6.19 -16.41 19.27
CA PHE A 521 5.70 -17.78 19.44
C PHE A 521 6.74 -18.85 19.07
N GLU A 522 7.40 -18.70 17.93
CA GLU A 522 8.41 -19.65 17.43
C GLU A 522 9.71 -19.65 18.23
N ASP A 523 9.98 -18.58 18.98
CA ASP A 523 11.18 -18.45 19.81
C ASP A 523 11.00 -19.12 21.19
N VAL A 524 9.78 -19.58 21.53
CA VAL A 524 9.40 -20.14 22.85
C VAL A 524 8.72 -21.52 22.75
N MET A 525 7.92 -21.79 21.71
CA MET A 525 7.14 -23.02 21.59
C MET A 525 7.90 -24.22 21.04
N HIS A 526 7.62 -25.40 21.59
CA HIS A 526 8.25 -26.66 21.17
C HIS A 526 7.91 -27.04 19.71
N CYS A 527 8.90 -27.59 19.00
CA CYS A 527 8.81 -27.90 17.58
C CYS A 527 7.65 -28.83 17.19
N SER A 528 7.20 -29.72 18.09
CA SER A 528 6.02 -30.58 17.82
C SER A 528 4.70 -29.78 17.77
N ILE A 529 4.57 -28.71 18.56
CA ILE A 529 3.42 -27.80 18.53
C ILE A 529 3.47 -26.95 17.26
N LEU A 530 4.64 -26.41 16.91
CA LEU A 530 4.85 -25.69 15.65
C LEU A 530 4.48 -26.57 14.45
N TYR A 531 4.96 -27.82 14.40
CA TYR A 531 4.61 -28.76 13.32
C TYR A 531 3.11 -29.05 13.24
N LYS A 532 2.41 -29.22 14.38
CA LYS A 532 0.95 -29.38 14.41
C LYS A 532 0.24 -28.15 13.81
N ILE A 533 0.63 -26.92 14.20
CA ILE A 533 0.05 -25.68 13.66
C ILE A 533 0.36 -25.52 12.16
N HIS A 534 1.60 -25.71 11.72
CA HIS A 534 1.97 -25.63 10.31
C HIS A 534 1.22 -26.66 9.45
N ARG A 535 0.97 -27.87 9.99
CA ARG A 535 0.17 -28.89 9.33
C ARG A 535 -1.30 -28.49 9.25
N GLN A 536 -1.89 -28.04 10.36
CA GLN A 536 -3.27 -27.54 10.43
C GLN A 536 -3.49 -26.42 9.42
N VAL A 537 -2.70 -25.34 9.50
CA VAL A 537 -2.78 -24.19 8.57
C VAL A 537 -2.60 -24.61 7.11
N ARG A 538 -1.78 -25.63 6.81
CA ARG A 538 -1.65 -26.19 5.45
C ARG A 538 -2.89 -26.96 4.99
N GLN A 539 -3.63 -27.61 5.89
CA GLN A 539 -4.91 -28.26 5.58
C GLN A 539 -6.02 -27.19 5.44
N ASP A 540 -6.01 -26.19 6.32
CA ASP A 540 -6.95 -25.07 6.33
C ASP A 540 -6.78 -24.12 5.13
N ARG A 541 -5.65 -24.18 4.39
CA ARG A 541 -5.49 -23.47 3.10
C ARG A 541 -6.65 -23.74 2.12
N HIS A 542 -7.26 -24.92 2.17
CA HIS A 542 -8.39 -25.29 1.33
C HIS A 542 -9.76 -24.96 1.96
N ILE A 543 -9.78 -24.58 3.24
CA ILE A 543 -11.00 -24.20 3.96
C ILE A 543 -11.22 -22.71 3.74
N MET A 544 -12.15 -22.40 2.84
CA MET A 544 -12.62 -21.03 2.63
C MET A 544 -13.34 -20.52 3.88
N HIS A 545 -13.13 -19.27 4.24
CA HIS A 545 -13.92 -18.61 5.28
C HIS A 545 -15.41 -18.59 4.85
N PRO A 546 -16.39 -18.81 5.75
CA PRO A 546 -17.78 -19.10 5.35
C PRO A 546 -18.46 -18.07 4.44
N ASP A 547 -18.16 -16.78 4.61
CA ASP A 547 -18.66 -15.68 3.76
C ASP A 547 -18.15 -15.77 2.31
N TYR A 548 -16.89 -16.15 2.11
CA TYR A 548 -16.28 -16.39 0.82
C TYR A 548 -16.76 -17.70 0.20
N LYS A 549 -16.89 -18.74 1.02
CA LYS A 549 -17.49 -20.03 0.62
C LYS A 549 -18.90 -19.83 0.06
N PHE A 550 -19.76 -19.06 0.74
CA PHE A 550 -21.10 -18.70 0.27
C PHE A 550 -21.05 -18.13 -1.16
N GLY A 551 -20.23 -17.10 -1.38
CA GLY A 551 -20.16 -16.44 -2.68
C GLY A 551 -19.63 -17.37 -3.78
N VAL A 552 -18.68 -18.26 -3.44
CA VAL A 552 -18.16 -19.29 -4.35
C VAL A 552 -19.23 -20.32 -4.71
N GLU A 553 -20.04 -20.76 -3.76
CA GLU A 553 -21.15 -21.70 -3.99
C GLU A 553 -22.29 -21.05 -4.81
N LEU A 554 -22.67 -19.82 -4.47
CA LEU A 554 -23.64 -19.00 -5.20
C LEU A 554 -23.27 -18.85 -6.68
N LEU A 555 -22.06 -18.36 -6.98
CA LEU A 555 -21.68 -18.10 -8.37
C LEU A 555 -21.44 -19.40 -9.17
N LYS A 556 -20.96 -20.47 -8.53
CA LYS A 556 -20.88 -21.80 -9.19
C LYS A 556 -22.26 -22.37 -9.50
N GLY A 557 -23.22 -22.21 -8.60
CA GLY A 557 -24.62 -22.57 -8.81
C GLY A 557 -25.26 -21.77 -9.94
N LEU A 558 -25.03 -20.45 -9.96
CA LEU A 558 -25.48 -19.53 -11.02
C LEU A 558 -25.00 -19.96 -12.41
N HIS A 559 -23.68 -20.10 -12.61
CA HIS A 559 -23.11 -20.50 -13.90
C HIS A 559 -23.65 -21.86 -14.34
N LYS A 560 -23.65 -22.86 -13.45
CA LYS A 560 -24.21 -24.18 -13.74
C LYS A 560 -25.69 -24.13 -14.14
N ILE A 561 -26.52 -23.32 -13.46
CA ILE A 561 -27.95 -23.22 -13.80
C ILE A 561 -28.14 -22.59 -15.19
N ILE A 562 -27.36 -21.56 -15.52
CA ILE A 562 -27.42 -20.90 -16.83
C ILE A 562 -26.95 -21.86 -17.95
N GLU A 563 -25.91 -22.66 -17.70
CA GLU A 563 -25.46 -23.74 -18.59
C GLU A 563 -26.52 -24.86 -18.73
N ASP A 564 -27.14 -25.29 -17.61
CA ASP A 564 -28.19 -26.32 -17.59
C ASP A 564 -29.45 -25.92 -18.39
N THR A 565 -29.77 -24.61 -18.50
CA THR A 565 -31.02 -24.12 -19.14
C THR A 565 -30.82 -23.35 -20.45
N ASP A 566 -29.59 -23.03 -20.83
CA ASP A 566 -29.22 -22.11 -21.94
C ASP A 566 -29.83 -20.69 -21.79
N CYS A 567 -30.28 -20.32 -20.59
CA CYS A 567 -31.14 -19.15 -20.35
C CYS A 567 -30.58 -18.23 -19.27
N VAL A 568 -30.71 -16.91 -19.48
CA VAL A 568 -30.34 -15.90 -18.48
C VAL A 568 -31.57 -15.10 -18.06
N PRO A 569 -32.06 -15.21 -16.80
CA PRO A 569 -33.27 -14.52 -16.34
C PRO A 569 -33.13 -13.00 -16.36
N SER A 570 -34.24 -12.27 -16.35
CA SER A 570 -34.22 -10.80 -16.22
C SER A 570 -33.83 -10.37 -14.80
N SER A 571 -33.33 -9.14 -14.68
CA SER A 571 -33.00 -8.53 -13.39
C SER A 571 -34.20 -8.43 -12.44
N ALA A 572 -35.43 -8.33 -12.97
CA ALA A 572 -36.65 -8.23 -12.17
C ALA A 572 -37.11 -9.58 -11.62
N GLU A 573 -37.03 -10.65 -12.43
CA GLU A 573 -37.32 -12.03 -11.97
C GLU A 573 -36.33 -12.46 -10.88
N LEU A 574 -35.04 -12.15 -11.04
CA LEU A 574 -34.02 -12.42 -10.02
C LEU A 574 -34.31 -11.70 -8.70
N THR A 575 -34.58 -10.39 -8.73
CA THR A 575 -34.95 -9.64 -7.52
C THR A 575 -36.19 -10.22 -6.86
N HIS A 576 -37.22 -10.58 -7.62
CA HIS A 576 -38.47 -11.11 -7.07
C HIS A 576 -38.25 -12.45 -6.35
N GLU A 577 -37.69 -13.45 -7.03
CA GLU A 577 -37.53 -14.79 -6.48
C GLU A 577 -36.57 -14.81 -5.28
N ILE A 578 -35.44 -14.09 -5.34
CA ILE A 578 -34.45 -14.06 -4.25
C ILE A 578 -35.01 -13.37 -2.99
N VAL A 579 -35.67 -12.21 -3.14
CA VAL A 579 -36.33 -11.53 -2.00
C VAL A 579 -37.46 -12.40 -1.42
N THR A 580 -38.24 -13.08 -2.26
CA THR A 580 -39.35 -13.92 -1.81
C THR A 580 -38.87 -15.16 -1.04
N MET A 581 -37.79 -15.83 -1.47
CA MET A 581 -37.27 -16.99 -0.75
C MET A 581 -36.60 -16.61 0.56
N LEU A 582 -35.69 -15.62 0.56
CA LEU A 582 -35.03 -15.19 1.79
C LEU A 582 -36.05 -14.71 2.82
N LYS A 583 -37.10 -13.97 2.43
CA LYS A 583 -38.18 -13.60 3.38
C LYS A 583 -39.02 -14.78 3.88
N ALA A 584 -39.18 -15.84 3.09
CA ALA A 584 -39.87 -17.05 3.52
C ALA A 584 -39.04 -17.90 4.50
N SER A 585 -37.71 -17.96 4.30
CA SER A 585 -36.79 -18.73 5.13
C SER A 585 -36.32 -17.99 6.40
N PHE A 586 -36.21 -16.66 6.35
CA PHE A 586 -35.67 -15.82 7.43
C PHE A 586 -36.72 -15.01 8.21
N GLY A 587 -37.89 -14.75 7.61
CA GLY A 587 -38.95 -13.94 8.22
C GLY A 587 -38.52 -12.49 8.47
N GLU A 588 -38.83 -11.97 9.66
CA GLU A 588 -38.54 -10.59 10.09
C GLU A 588 -37.24 -10.50 10.94
N GLN A 589 -36.35 -11.49 10.85
CA GLN A 589 -35.10 -11.48 11.61
C GLN A 589 -34.08 -10.48 11.02
N VAL A 590 -33.45 -9.69 11.89
CA VAL A 590 -32.35 -8.79 11.58
C VAL A 590 -31.05 -9.38 12.14
N ILE A 591 -30.01 -9.46 11.32
CA ILE A 591 -28.68 -9.95 11.72
C ILE A 591 -27.65 -8.85 11.43
N ASP A 592 -26.83 -8.50 12.44
CA ASP A 592 -25.74 -7.51 12.37
C ASP A 592 -26.14 -6.15 11.76
N GLY A 593 -27.43 -5.80 11.86
CA GLY A 593 -28.04 -4.55 11.38
C GLY A 593 -28.82 -4.65 10.07
N SER A 594 -28.83 -5.79 9.38
CA SER A 594 -29.46 -5.97 8.07
C SER A 594 -30.59 -7.00 8.07
N ASP A 595 -31.63 -6.75 7.26
CA ASP A 595 -32.80 -7.63 7.11
C ASP A 595 -32.68 -8.57 5.87
N ALA A 596 -33.66 -9.46 5.69
CA ALA A 596 -33.73 -10.36 4.55
C ALA A 596 -33.88 -9.65 3.18
N SER A 597 -34.31 -8.38 3.14
CA SER A 597 -34.33 -7.54 1.94
C SER A 597 -32.93 -7.06 1.59
N ASP A 598 -32.15 -6.60 2.59
CA ASP A 598 -30.80 -6.09 2.41
C ASP A 598 -29.87 -7.17 1.84
N TYR A 599 -29.85 -8.35 2.48
CA TYR A 599 -29.08 -9.50 2.00
C TYR A 599 -29.52 -9.94 0.60
N ALA A 600 -30.84 -9.95 0.34
CA ALA A 600 -31.36 -10.26 -0.99
C ALA A 600 -30.85 -9.27 -2.04
N ASN A 601 -30.79 -7.96 -1.73
CA ASN A 601 -30.28 -6.94 -2.65
C ASN A 601 -28.77 -7.11 -2.93
N GLU A 602 -27.93 -7.34 -1.91
CA GLU A 602 -26.48 -7.58 -2.11
C GLU A 602 -26.24 -8.83 -2.99
N ILE A 603 -26.98 -9.92 -2.73
CA ILE A 603 -26.91 -11.17 -3.51
C ILE A 603 -27.39 -10.94 -4.95
N VAL A 604 -28.50 -10.23 -5.13
CA VAL A 604 -29.11 -9.92 -6.43
C VAL A 604 -28.16 -9.09 -7.30
N ASP A 605 -27.51 -8.07 -6.74
CA ASP A 605 -26.60 -7.20 -7.49
C ASP A 605 -25.28 -7.90 -7.82
N ALA A 606 -24.82 -8.84 -6.97
CA ALA A 606 -23.74 -9.75 -7.31
C ALA A 606 -24.08 -10.60 -8.55
N VAL A 607 -25.24 -11.25 -8.56
CA VAL A 607 -25.71 -12.10 -9.67
C VAL A 607 -25.90 -11.29 -10.96
N LYS A 608 -26.51 -10.10 -10.88
CA LYS A 608 -26.66 -9.19 -12.04
C LYS A 608 -25.30 -8.81 -12.64
N THR A 609 -24.31 -8.52 -11.79
CA THR A 609 -23.01 -8.03 -12.25
C THR A 609 -22.13 -9.17 -12.77
N GLU A 610 -22.20 -10.38 -12.20
CA GLU A 610 -21.58 -11.58 -12.76
C GLU A 610 -22.07 -11.86 -14.19
N ILE A 611 -23.39 -11.82 -14.39
CA ILE A 611 -24.05 -11.96 -15.70
C ILE A 611 -23.54 -10.93 -16.72
N ALA A 612 -23.21 -9.72 -16.28
CA ALA A 612 -22.71 -8.65 -17.12
C ALA A 612 -21.20 -8.75 -17.41
N VAL A 613 -20.36 -8.99 -16.39
CA VAL A 613 -18.89 -9.08 -16.52
C VAL A 613 -18.45 -10.29 -17.36
N CYS A 614 -19.11 -11.44 -17.15
CA CYS A 614 -18.89 -12.67 -17.91
C CYS A 614 -19.69 -12.72 -19.23
N ASP A 615 -20.42 -11.65 -19.54
CA ASP A 615 -21.11 -11.42 -20.82
C ASP A 615 -22.17 -12.47 -21.18
N LEU A 616 -22.77 -13.12 -20.17
CA LEU A 616 -23.55 -14.36 -20.31
C LEU A 616 -24.77 -14.21 -21.22
N ARG A 617 -25.40 -13.02 -21.26
CA ARG A 617 -26.55 -12.74 -22.15
C ARG A 617 -26.20 -12.74 -23.64
N LYS A 618 -24.91 -12.63 -24.00
CA LYS A 618 -24.44 -12.74 -25.39
C LYS A 618 -24.16 -14.20 -25.79
N SER A 619 -23.77 -15.06 -24.85
CA SER A 619 -23.50 -16.48 -25.10
C SER A 619 -24.73 -17.36 -24.98
N HIS A 620 -25.61 -17.08 -24.02
CA HIS A 620 -26.81 -17.85 -23.70
C HIS A 620 -28.03 -17.01 -24.08
N THR A 621 -28.59 -17.27 -25.27
CA THR A 621 -29.60 -16.38 -25.91
C THR A 621 -31.04 -16.87 -25.78
N ASN A 622 -31.27 -18.02 -25.13
CA ASN A 622 -32.61 -18.56 -24.95
C ASN A 622 -33.42 -17.69 -23.97
N GLN A 623 -34.65 -17.35 -24.36
CA GLN A 623 -35.60 -16.59 -23.54
C GLN A 623 -36.76 -17.46 -23.01
N LEU A 624 -36.74 -18.76 -23.29
CA LEU A 624 -37.67 -19.71 -22.70
C LEU A 624 -37.19 -20.07 -21.29
N GLN A 625 -38.13 -20.17 -20.34
CA GLN A 625 -37.88 -20.59 -18.95
C GLN A 625 -37.09 -19.58 -18.07
N THR A 626 -37.09 -18.29 -18.39
CA THR A 626 -36.44 -17.24 -17.56
C THR A 626 -36.86 -17.29 -16.09
N ALA A 627 -38.17 -17.26 -15.80
CA ALA A 627 -38.68 -17.30 -14.43
C ALA A 627 -38.32 -18.60 -13.67
N ALA A 628 -38.35 -19.75 -14.34
CA ALA A 628 -37.91 -21.02 -13.75
C ALA A 628 -36.40 -21.05 -13.48
N THR A 629 -35.61 -20.38 -14.32
CA THR A 629 -34.16 -20.22 -14.13
C THR A 629 -33.87 -19.27 -12.96
N ALA A 630 -34.58 -18.15 -12.85
CA ALA A 630 -34.52 -17.25 -11.69
C ALA A 630 -34.86 -17.98 -10.38
N LYS A 631 -35.92 -18.77 -10.38
CA LYS A 631 -36.33 -19.59 -9.23
C LYS A 631 -35.23 -20.56 -8.79
N ARG A 632 -34.62 -21.32 -9.71
CA ARG A 632 -33.50 -22.23 -9.40
C ARG A 632 -32.29 -21.49 -8.81
N ILE A 633 -32.01 -20.26 -9.27
CA ILE A 633 -30.91 -19.43 -8.74
C ILE A 633 -31.22 -18.97 -7.32
N ALA A 634 -32.46 -18.55 -7.04
CA ALA A 634 -32.91 -18.19 -5.71
C ALA A 634 -32.90 -19.39 -4.73
N GLU A 635 -33.27 -20.60 -5.19
CA GLU A 635 -33.19 -21.84 -4.40
C GLU A 635 -31.75 -22.15 -3.95
N ILE A 636 -30.74 -21.89 -4.79
CA ILE A 636 -29.33 -22.00 -4.40
C ILE A 636 -28.91 -20.86 -3.46
N ALA A 637 -29.32 -19.62 -3.73
CA ALA A 637 -28.96 -18.46 -2.92
C ALA A 637 -29.45 -18.60 -1.47
N ASP A 638 -30.71 -18.99 -1.27
CA ASP A 638 -31.30 -19.21 0.05
C ASP A 638 -30.60 -20.36 0.80
N GLN A 639 -30.43 -21.52 0.16
CA GLN A 639 -29.78 -22.68 0.78
C GLN A 639 -28.31 -22.41 1.14
N ALA A 640 -27.56 -21.70 0.30
CA ALA A 640 -26.20 -21.30 0.61
C ALA A 640 -26.18 -20.29 1.77
N PHE A 641 -27.09 -19.31 1.80
CA PHE A 641 -27.13 -18.26 2.83
C PHE A 641 -27.50 -18.85 4.20
N LEU A 642 -28.50 -19.73 4.25
CA LEU A 642 -28.85 -20.48 5.46
C LEU A 642 -27.67 -21.31 5.99
N THR A 643 -26.87 -21.91 5.10
CA THR A 643 -25.67 -22.68 5.47
C THR A 643 -24.59 -21.76 6.04
N PHE A 644 -24.34 -20.61 5.40
CA PHE A 644 -23.42 -19.58 5.88
C PHE A 644 -23.78 -19.07 7.28
N ILE A 645 -25.04 -18.68 7.48
CA ILE A 645 -25.52 -18.22 8.79
C ILE A 645 -25.37 -19.33 9.84
N GLN A 646 -25.68 -20.59 9.51
CA GLN A 646 -25.46 -21.71 10.45
C GLN A 646 -23.97 -21.90 10.79
N GLU A 647 -23.06 -21.83 9.82
CA GLU A 647 -21.61 -21.97 10.05
C GLU A 647 -21.03 -20.83 10.90
N VAL A 648 -21.57 -19.60 10.79
CA VAL A 648 -21.05 -18.41 11.50
C VAL A 648 -21.75 -18.15 12.84
N THR A 649 -23.02 -18.56 12.99
CA THR A 649 -23.75 -18.44 14.28
C THR A 649 -23.58 -19.65 15.19
N ALA A 650 -23.08 -20.79 14.67
CA ALA A 650 -22.80 -21.97 15.47
C ALA A 650 -21.90 -21.63 16.68
N PRO A 651 -22.20 -22.13 17.89
CA PRO A 651 -21.28 -22.01 19.00
C PRO A 651 -19.98 -22.73 18.62
N LYS A 652 -18.86 -22.02 18.70
CA LYS A 652 -17.52 -22.59 18.49
C LYS A 652 -17.39 -23.83 19.38
N LYS A 653 -17.25 -24.99 18.76
CA LYS A 653 -16.86 -26.20 19.49
C LYS A 653 -15.46 -25.93 20.04
N GLU A 654 -15.29 -26.07 21.35
CA GLU A 654 -13.97 -26.18 21.94
C GLU A 654 -13.27 -27.37 21.27
N GLU A 655 -12.18 -27.11 20.55
CA GLU A 655 -11.29 -28.18 20.09
C GLU A 655 -10.59 -28.75 21.32
N VAL A 656 -11.22 -29.74 21.95
CA VAL A 656 -10.62 -30.51 23.04
C VAL A 656 -9.47 -31.32 22.46
N TYR A 657 -8.29 -30.69 22.43
CA TYR A 657 -7.03 -31.31 22.03
C TYR A 657 -6.70 -32.42 23.03
N VAL A 658 -7.05 -33.65 22.67
CA VAL A 658 -6.54 -34.85 23.35
C VAL A 658 -5.03 -34.86 23.18
N GLU A 659 -4.31 -34.85 24.29
CA GLU A 659 -2.87 -35.08 24.30
C GLU A 659 -2.61 -36.56 24.00
N GLU A 660 -2.34 -36.88 22.73
CA GLU A 660 -1.68 -38.14 22.39
C GLU A 660 -0.23 -38.08 22.89
N ASP A 661 0.06 -38.88 23.92
CA ASP A 661 1.39 -39.11 24.47
C ASP A 661 2.40 -39.40 23.34
N THR A 662 3.45 -38.58 23.23
CA THR A 662 4.59 -38.86 22.35
C THR A 662 5.90 -38.86 23.14
N PRO A 663 6.86 -39.77 22.87
CA PRO A 663 7.92 -40.08 23.84
C PRO A 663 9.03 -39.02 23.91
N ASP A 664 9.56 -38.80 25.12
CA ASP A 664 10.73 -37.94 25.37
C ASP A 664 11.99 -38.39 24.61
N SER A 665 12.41 -37.61 23.61
CA SER A 665 13.83 -37.52 23.22
C SER A 665 14.14 -36.32 22.32
N CYS A 666 14.78 -35.27 22.86
CA CYS A 666 16.19 -34.92 22.55
C CYS A 666 16.59 -33.48 22.92
N SER A 667 17.68 -33.37 23.69
CA SER A 667 18.68 -32.28 23.72
C SER A 667 18.21 -30.83 23.55
N SER A 668 18.19 -30.08 24.65
CA SER A 668 18.14 -28.63 24.66
C SER A 668 19.45 -27.98 24.16
N SER A 669 19.32 -26.86 23.42
CA SER A 669 20.41 -25.93 23.13
C SER A 669 20.08 -24.55 23.73
N THR A 670 20.84 -24.13 24.74
CA THR A 670 20.57 -22.87 25.47
C THR A 670 21.02 -21.65 24.68
N SER A 671 20.08 -20.78 24.30
CA SER A 671 20.37 -19.43 23.81
C SER A 671 20.47 -18.45 24.99
N SER A 672 21.49 -17.60 25.02
CA SER A 672 21.75 -16.68 26.13
C SER A 672 20.94 -15.38 26.00
N LEU A 673 19.77 -15.32 26.64
CA LEU A 673 19.02 -14.09 26.84
C LEU A 673 19.80 -13.12 27.73
N VAL A 674 20.21 -11.97 27.16
CA VAL A 674 20.75 -10.84 27.91
C VAL A 674 19.59 -9.96 28.35
N ASN A 675 19.30 -9.96 29.65
CA ASN A 675 18.28 -9.08 30.23
C ASN A 675 18.75 -7.62 30.19
N LEU A 676 17.93 -6.75 29.60
CA LEU A 676 18.00 -5.30 29.73
C LEU A 676 16.66 -4.80 30.26
N THR A 677 16.71 -3.88 31.23
CA THR A 677 15.54 -3.46 32.01
C THR A 677 14.66 -2.43 31.29
N PRO A 678 13.31 -2.42 31.47
CA PRO A 678 12.39 -1.58 30.68
C PRO A 678 12.53 -0.05 30.81
N GLY A 679 13.16 0.44 31.88
CA GLY A 679 12.99 1.83 32.34
C GLY A 679 13.35 2.94 31.36
N ASP A 680 14.34 2.74 30.48
CA ASP A 680 14.77 3.76 29.52
C ASP A 680 13.73 4.02 28.41
N MET A 681 12.82 3.08 28.17
CA MET A 681 11.78 3.21 27.13
C MET A 681 10.48 3.81 27.69
N GLU A 682 10.12 3.48 28.93
CA GLU A 682 8.98 4.08 29.63
C GLU A 682 9.17 5.59 29.84
N ALA A 683 10.38 6.02 30.22
CA ALA A 683 10.70 7.44 30.43
C ALA A 683 10.52 8.30 29.17
N HIS A 684 10.68 7.73 27.97
CA HIS A 684 10.48 8.46 26.72
C HIS A 684 9.00 8.50 26.30
N MET A 685 8.24 7.41 26.51
CA MET A 685 6.81 7.36 26.18
C MET A 685 5.92 8.09 27.20
N ALA A 686 6.26 8.11 28.49
CA ALA A 686 5.48 8.80 29.52
C ALA A 686 5.37 10.32 29.25
N ASN A 687 6.43 10.92 28.72
CA ASN A 687 6.46 12.34 28.32
C ASN A 687 5.60 12.63 27.07
N MET A 688 5.29 11.62 26.24
CA MET A 688 4.28 11.73 25.17
C MET A 688 2.86 11.52 25.70
N ALA A 689 2.65 10.57 26.62
CA ALA A 689 1.34 10.25 27.17
C ALA A 689 0.73 11.43 27.96
N LEU A 690 1.54 12.15 28.74
CA LEU A 690 1.14 13.37 29.44
C LEU A 690 0.68 14.51 28.50
N LEU A 691 1.04 14.45 27.22
CA LEU A 691 0.63 15.42 26.19
C LEU A 691 -0.73 15.06 25.55
N PHE A 692 -1.23 13.84 25.74
CA PHE A 692 -2.56 13.40 25.28
C PHE A 692 -3.60 13.27 26.41
N GLN A 693 -3.18 13.16 27.68
CA GLN A 693 -4.08 13.05 28.83
C GLN A 693 -4.94 14.30 29.10
N SER A 694 -4.64 15.43 28.46
CA SER A 694 -5.47 16.66 28.51
C SER A 694 -6.68 16.64 27.57
N LEU A 695 -6.82 15.62 26.71
CA LEU A 695 -7.92 15.49 25.73
C LEU A 695 -8.94 14.39 26.08
N THR A 696 -8.88 13.86 27.30
CA THR A 696 -9.86 12.89 27.82
C THR A 696 -10.31 13.27 29.22
N ILE A 697 -11.50 13.86 29.34
CA ILE A 697 -12.22 14.01 30.61
C ILE A 697 -13.40 13.06 30.58
N ASN A 698 -13.62 12.36 31.71
CA ASN A 698 -14.67 11.36 31.85
C ASN A 698 -16.07 11.99 31.76
N SER A 699 -17.02 11.22 31.22
CA SER A 699 -18.44 11.39 31.51
C SER A 699 -18.78 10.67 32.81
N ASP A 700 -19.31 11.39 33.81
CA ASP A 700 -20.03 10.80 34.93
C ASP A 700 -21.30 11.62 35.23
N GLU A 701 -22.38 10.87 35.41
CA GLU A 701 -23.80 11.08 35.77
C GLU A 701 -24.37 12.45 36.22
N GLU A 702 -25.55 12.74 35.66
CA GLU A 702 -26.82 13.31 36.20
C GLU A 702 -26.85 14.21 37.47
N GLU A 703 -27.56 15.35 37.37
CA GLU A 703 -28.81 15.60 38.14
C GLU A 703 -29.61 16.82 37.60
N GLU A 704 -30.86 17.00 38.06
CA GLU A 704 -31.84 18.00 37.59
C GLU A 704 -31.66 19.40 38.24
N GLY A 705 -32.15 20.49 37.61
CA GLY A 705 -32.08 21.83 38.23
C GLY A 705 -32.80 22.99 37.50
N GLU A 706 -33.77 23.60 38.18
CA GLU A 706 -34.75 24.61 37.72
C GLU A 706 -34.22 26.00 37.28
N ASP A 707 -35.06 26.66 36.45
CA ASP A 707 -35.39 28.11 36.40
C ASP A 707 -34.34 29.26 36.28
N CYS A 708 -34.30 29.82 35.06
CA CYS A 708 -34.90 31.13 34.73
C CYS A 708 -34.16 32.49 34.99
N HIS A 709 -34.53 33.47 34.14
CA HIS A 709 -34.35 34.93 34.27
C HIS A 709 -32.97 35.55 34.59
N ARG A 710 -32.21 35.98 33.56
CA ARG A 710 -32.00 37.41 33.19
C ARG A 710 -30.91 37.62 32.13
N CYS A 711 -31.23 38.42 31.11
CA CYS A 711 -30.28 39.24 30.34
C CYS A 711 -30.56 40.71 30.76
N PRO A 712 -29.57 41.53 31.14
CA PRO A 712 -28.72 42.16 30.13
C PRO A 712 -27.23 42.35 30.52
N HIS A 713 -26.34 42.37 29.53
CA HIS A 713 -25.49 43.55 29.22
C HIS A 713 -24.71 43.34 27.92
N VAL A 714 -24.43 44.43 27.20
CA VAL A 714 -23.64 44.41 25.95
C VAL A 714 -22.14 44.43 26.27
N CYS A 715 -21.37 43.54 25.63
CA CYS A 715 -19.93 43.70 25.48
C CYS A 715 -19.53 43.41 24.02
N HIS A 716 -18.77 44.31 23.41
CA HIS A 716 -18.16 44.07 22.10
C HIS A 716 -16.73 43.55 22.31
N HIS A 717 -16.48 42.26 22.09
CA HIS A 717 -15.23 41.71 21.54
C HIS A 717 -15.34 40.19 21.29
N CYS A 718 -14.56 39.71 20.31
CA CYS A 718 -14.10 38.34 20.01
C CYS A 718 -14.88 37.11 20.53
N SER A 719 -15.50 36.40 19.58
CA SER A 719 -15.55 34.93 19.48
C SER A 719 -15.97 34.61 18.02
N GLU A 720 -15.18 33.95 17.16
CA GLU A 720 -14.48 32.67 17.30
C GLU A 720 -15.45 31.58 17.81
N VAL A 721 -16.00 30.81 16.86
CA VAL A 721 -16.67 29.55 17.17
C VAL A 721 -15.60 28.64 17.78
N PRO A 722 -15.76 28.13 19.02
CA PRO A 722 -14.72 27.33 19.66
C PRO A 722 -14.37 26.12 18.80
N GLU A 723 -13.09 25.78 18.68
CA GLU A 723 -12.64 24.64 17.87
C GLU A 723 -13.34 23.35 18.29
N VAL A 724 -13.60 23.14 19.58
CA VAL A 724 -14.40 22.02 20.12
C VAL A 724 -15.79 21.88 19.46
N VAL A 725 -16.45 22.98 19.07
CA VAL A 725 -17.74 22.95 18.37
C VAL A 725 -17.55 22.60 16.89
N ILE A 726 -16.46 23.04 16.27
CA ILE A 726 -16.09 22.70 14.89
C ILE A 726 -15.65 21.24 14.81
N GLU A 727 -14.88 20.74 15.77
CA GLU A 727 -14.42 19.35 15.88
C GLU A 727 -15.56 18.41 16.25
N ALA A 728 -16.48 18.81 17.14
CA ALA A 728 -17.72 18.05 17.37
C ALA A 728 -18.61 18.01 16.12
N PHE A 729 -18.67 19.10 15.34
CA PHE A 729 -19.38 19.11 14.07
C PHE A 729 -18.70 18.22 13.02
N LEU A 730 -17.39 18.33 12.82
CA LEU A 730 -16.63 17.51 11.88
C LEU A 730 -16.62 16.03 12.28
N GLY A 731 -16.48 15.71 13.56
CA GLY A 731 -16.55 14.34 14.09
C GLY A 731 -17.90 13.70 13.84
N ASN A 732 -19.00 14.43 14.08
CA ASN A 732 -20.35 13.94 13.78
C ASN A 732 -20.63 13.89 12.27
N VAL A 733 -20.08 14.81 11.45
CA VAL A 733 -20.21 14.79 9.98
C VAL A 733 -19.45 13.62 9.35
N ILE A 734 -18.32 13.21 9.92
CA ILE A 734 -17.58 11.99 9.54
C ILE A 734 -18.34 10.72 9.97
N GLY A 735 -19.24 10.83 10.94
CA GLY A 735 -20.11 9.75 11.44
C GLY A 735 -21.52 9.70 10.83
N VAL A 736 -21.84 10.47 9.78
CA VAL A 736 -23.17 10.40 9.13
C VAL A 736 -23.28 9.13 8.31
N ASP A 737 -23.89 8.10 8.90
CA ASP A 737 -24.52 7.02 8.16
C ASP A 737 -25.68 7.60 7.34
N LEU A 738 -25.49 7.69 6.03
CA LEU A 738 -26.57 7.98 5.08
C LEU A 738 -27.37 6.69 4.86
N GLY A 739 -28.13 6.32 5.89
CA GLY A 739 -29.08 5.21 5.85
C GLY A 739 -30.12 5.35 4.73
N PRO A 740 -30.91 4.30 4.46
CA PRO A 740 -31.76 4.22 3.28
C PRO A 740 -32.67 5.45 3.12
N LEU A 741 -32.51 6.16 2.00
CA LEU A 741 -33.09 7.48 1.71
C LEU A 741 -34.62 7.43 1.53
N GLY A 742 -35.36 7.33 2.64
CA GLY A 742 -36.82 7.36 2.66
C GLY A 742 -37.40 8.77 2.57
N ASP A 743 -38.26 8.99 1.57
CA ASP A 743 -39.37 9.97 1.50
C ASP A 743 -39.16 11.39 2.07
N HIS A 744 -37.95 11.95 2.00
CA HIS A 744 -37.75 13.35 2.38
C HIS A 744 -38.35 14.31 1.33
N PRO A 745 -39.28 15.23 1.69
CA PRO A 745 -40.10 15.98 0.74
C PRO A 745 -39.36 17.02 -0.12
N LEU A 746 -38.03 17.15 0.01
CA LEU A 746 -37.20 18.01 -0.84
C LEU A 746 -36.94 17.43 -2.23
N TYR A 747 -37.18 16.13 -2.45
CA TYR A 747 -36.97 15.48 -3.75
C TYR A 747 -38.21 15.48 -4.67
N ASN A 748 -39.38 15.88 -4.16
CA ASN A 748 -40.64 15.92 -4.92
C ASN A 748 -40.98 17.33 -5.45
N VAL A 749 -40.01 17.97 -6.12
CA VAL A 749 -40.28 19.16 -6.97
C VAL A 749 -40.52 18.67 -8.41
N PRO A 750 -41.69 18.94 -9.03
CA PRO A 750 -41.94 18.55 -10.41
C PRO A 750 -41.01 19.30 -11.38
N LEU A 751 -40.52 18.60 -12.40
CA LEU A 751 -39.74 19.16 -13.49
C LEU A 751 -40.66 19.65 -14.61
N ASP A 752 -40.89 20.97 -14.65
CA ASP A 752 -41.32 21.78 -15.80
C ASP A 752 -40.20 22.80 -16.14
#